data_AF-A0A1A9ZFY9-F1
#
_entry.id   AF-A0A1A9ZFY9-F1
#
_cell.length_a   1.000
_cell.length_b   1.000
_cell.length_c   1.000
_cell.angle_alpha   90.00
_cell.angle_beta   90.00
_cell.angle_gamma   90.00
#
_symmetry.space_group_name_H-M   'P 1'
#
loop_
_entity.id
_entity.type
_entity.pdbx_description
1 polymer ?
#
loop_
_entity_poly.entity_id
_entity_poly.type
_entity_poly.pdbx_seq_one_letter_code
_entity_poly.pdbx_strand_id
1 'polypeptide(L)'
;MVWTIEVILLVCVLIYSDSKSQFVSKTDFNLLIDYEKKFTDTSEGIVNEYIVTFKNYYRKTSREKYIQKAFIKENVTEWMILEHSDLSKFYPSDFDVVRVASEKIHLVRSHPAVKTISLQRRIQRQLKAFQNANSSSYDNRYFGRHLLRALPKDDLPFAMNANLLWQQGVTGKGVKVAVFDTGLAKNHPHFRNVKERTNWTNEKYFDDGVSHGTFVAGVIASSKECLGFAPDVELHIFRVFTNNQVSYTSWFLDAFNYAMFRKINILNLSIGGPDFMDYPFVDKVLELSANKVIMVSAIGNDGPLYGTLNNPGDQSDVIGVGGVNSEGKIAKFSSRGMSTWEIPRGYGRVKPDIITHGSQVKGSNVGGGCRSLSGTSVASPVIAGALALILSGALNKSHQFNPASVKQILLEGATRLPNNNMFEQGYGKLNILKSVELLLSYSPKITFSPPYIDYTELYMWPYSSQPLYCQAMPSIVNVTILNGISVSGKITAEPLWYPYVDKNGQLIDVQISYPSLLWPWSGWMAIHITVKNDACFFEGISKGHISLQIQATNFEDNIVNSTIHFPITVKIMPKPPRHKRVLWDQYHNLRYPPGYIPRDNLKIKSDPLDWRGDHIHTNFRDMYQHLRNLGYYIEVLREPFTCFNASDYGALLIVDPEEEFFDDEIIKLQKDVFDLSLGVIVFADWYNTTVMRKITFFDENTRQWWVPDTGGANIPALNELLQGFGIALSDLVAEGYYRMGEHSMYYASGTTLAAFPNHEDNVIISAYLNDQGSEIINIEKKSGSTKTLQPIIGLFQMRPADKKVIVLPKVFETDNFDYSKEQLNSSKSNEKNPILNKRMLLQHRSPVHNSVMLELNKEKMLVIVGDRSKNELGRLAIMGDSNCIDSINTEKSCLWLLNAFLEYTINSHKALSLQKLNRIKQYATLENKFHPRRLATSNLFKFSKVVDFNDQLKKRSLEKCHEIRFSKSLPLNSTETVKISKSLNIPGRYSVMKIIKSTIQNVNER
;
A
#
# COMPACT_ATOMS: atom_id res chain seq x y z
N MET A 1 25.79 36.52 53.50
CA MET A 1 25.55 36.40 52.05
C MET A 1 24.75 35.10 51.86
N VAL A 2 23.48 35.06 51.44
CA VAL A 2 22.75 35.76 50.33
C VAL A 2 23.08 35.15 48.96
N TRP A 3 22.17 34.60 48.14
CA TRP A 3 20.74 34.16 48.27
C TRP A 3 20.58 33.01 47.21
N THR A 4 19.86 31.88 47.27
CA THR A 4 18.81 31.24 48.11
C THR A 4 17.34 31.68 47.91
N ILE A 5 16.55 30.96 47.06
CA ILE A 5 15.11 30.57 47.19
C ILE A 5 14.52 30.08 45.83
N GLU A 6 13.39 29.34 45.85
CA GLU A 6 12.47 29.00 44.74
C GLU A 6 12.89 28.00 43.61
N VAL A 7 13.03 26.71 43.97
CA VAL A 7 12.68 25.58 43.07
C VAL A 7 11.89 24.46 43.80
N ILE A 8 11.90 24.40 45.13
CA ILE A 8 11.33 23.30 45.93
C ILE A 8 9.98 23.71 46.54
N LEU A 9 8.90 23.77 45.73
CA LEU A 9 7.53 23.92 46.26
C LEU A 9 6.38 23.57 45.27
N LEU A 10 6.48 22.45 44.53
CA LEU A 10 5.34 21.94 43.75
C LEU A 10 5.31 20.41 43.54
N VAL A 11 5.76 19.66 44.55
CA VAL A 11 5.62 18.20 44.66
C VAL A 11 5.26 17.85 46.12
N CYS A 12 4.46 16.79 46.33
CA CYS A 12 4.08 16.21 47.63
C CYS A 12 2.97 16.88 48.49
N VAL A 13 2.05 17.65 47.89
CA VAL A 13 0.68 17.84 48.39
C VAL A 13 -0.23 17.86 47.14
N LEU A 14 -1.22 16.98 46.91
CA LEU A 14 -2.00 16.10 47.79
C LEU A 14 -1.87 14.61 47.42
N ILE A 15 -1.81 13.73 48.42
CA ILE A 15 -2.07 12.28 48.31
C ILE A 15 -2.86 11.84 49.56
N TYR A 16 -3.92 11.04 49.34
CA TYR A 16 -4.76 10.29 50.29
C TYR A 16 -5.92 10.96 51.07
N SER A 17 -6.95 10.12 51.29
CA SER A 17 -8.20 10.25 52.06
C SER A 17 -9.22 11.33 51.64
N ASP A 18 -10.54 11.08 51.70
CA ASP A 18 -11.27 9.86 52.07
C ASP A 18 -12.53 9.67 51.20
N SER A 19 -13.03 8.44 51.22
CA SER A 19 -14.25 7.94 50.60
C SER A 19 -15.55 8.55 51.19
N LYS A 20 -16.55 8.72 50.33
CA LYS A 20 -17.93 8.28 50.63
C LYS A 20 -18.79 8.16 49.37
N SER A 21 -19.62 7.14 49.37
CA SER A 21 -20.62 6.87 48.33
C SER A 21 -21.84 7.78 48.47
N GLN A 22 -22.37 8.26 47.35
CA GLN A 22 -23.80 8.55 47.24
C GLN A 22 -24.32 8.19 45.84
N PHE A 23 -25.58 7.77 45.78
CA PHE A 23 -26.21 7.26 44.57
C PHE A 23 -26.50 8.39 43.56
N VAL A 24 -26.25 8.11 42.27
CA VAL A 24 -26.98 8.74 41.16
C VAL A 24 -27.78 7.62 40.46
N SER A 25 -29.01 7.90 40.07
CA SER A 25 -30.06 6.89 39.88
C SER A 25 -30.06 6.17 38.53
N LYS A 26 -30.73 5.01 38.48
CA LYS A 26 -31.08 4.27 37.25
C LYS A 26 -32.13 5.01 36.40
N THR A 27 -31.84 6.20 35.89
CA THR A 27 -32.78 7.00 35.08
C THR A 27 -32.08 7.88 34.05
N ASP A 28 -31.42 7.27 33.05
CA ASP A 28 -31.04 7.95 31.80
C ASP A 28 -30.86 6.96 30.61
N PHE A 29 -31.55 5.82 30.66
CA PHE A 29 -31.34 4.69 29.75
C PHE A 29 -32.03 4.81 28.36
N ASN A 30 -32.54 6.00 28.01
CA ASN A 30 -33.37 6.24 26.81
C ASN A 30 -32.77 7.23 25.78
N LEU A 31 -31.52 7.68 25.96
CA LEU A 31 -30.83 8.58 25.02
C LEU A 31 -29.72 7.90 24.19
N LEU A 32 -29.62 6.57 24.23
CA LEU A 32 -28.58 5.77 23.57
C LEU A 32 -29.09 4.84 22.46
N ILE A 33 -30.38 4.87 22.13
CA ILE A 33 -31.02 3.90 21.22
C ILE A 33 -31.02 4.37 19.75
N ASP A 34 -30.84 5.67 19.47
CA ASP A 34 -30.87 6.22 18.09
C ASP A 34 -29.47 6.46 17.48
N TYR A 35 -28.44 5.77 17.99
CA TYR A 35 -27.06 5.81 17.46
C TYR A 35 -26.62 4.51 16.77
N GLU A 36 -27.53 3.55 16.60
CA GLU A 36 -27.25 2.21 16.03
C GLU A 36 -27.14 2.16 14.49
N LYS A 37 -27.23 3.30 13.79
CA LYS A 37 -27.08 3.39 12.33
C LYS A 37 -25.74 4.01 11.89
N LYS A 38 -24.65 3.26 12.02
CA LYS A 38 -23.35 3.57 11.41
C LYS A 38 -22.65 2.30 10.91
N PHE A 39 -21.72 2.51 9.97
CA PHE A 39 -20.90 1.50 9.28
C PHE A 39 -21.65 0.59 8.30
N THR A 40 -21.99 1.18 7.16
CA THR A 40 -21.81 0.50 5.86
C THR A 40 -20.78 1.30 5.05
N ASP A 41 -19.49 1.00 5.26
CA ASP A 41 -18.54 1.17 4.14
C ASP A 41 -18.80 -0.01 3.19
N THR A 42 -18.77 0.28 1.91
CA THR A 42 -19.84 -0.19 1.04
C THR A 42 -19.20 -0.71 -0.26
N SER A 43 -18.90 -2.03 -0.38
CA SER A 43 -18.53 -2.80 -1.62
C SER A 43 -19.45 -4.02 -2.30
N GLU A 44 -20.64 -4.22 -3.06
CA GLU A 44 -21.70 -3.85 -4.18
C GLU A 44 -21.33 -3.59 -5.67
N GLY A 45 -21.07 -4.62 -6.46
CA GLY A 45 -20.77 -4.57 -7.89
C GLY A 45 -21.73 -5.54 -8.55
N ILE A 46 -22.67 -5.00 -9.31
CA ILE A 46 -24.03 -5.54 -9.31
C ILE A 46 -24.06 -7.03 -9.72
N VAL A 47 -24.84 -7.84 -8.98
CA VAL A 47 -24.98 -9.28 -9.24
C VAL A 47 -25.31 -9.47 -10.71
N ASN A 48 -24.53 -10.33 -11.36
CA ASN A 48 -24.59 -10.63 -12.79
C ASN A 48 -24.12 -9.52 -13.75
N GLU A 49 -23.56 -8.39 -13.29
CA GLU A 49 -23.02 -7.31 -14.15
C GLU A 49 -21.50 -7.35 -14.32
N TYR A 50 -21.07 -7.30 -15.58
CA TYR A 50 -19.68 -7.43 -15.98
C TYR A 50 -19.29 -6.34 -16.96
N ILE A 51 -18.10 -5.77 -16.79
CA ILE A 51 -17.48 -4.89 -17.78
C ILE A 51 -16.80 -5.78 -18.81
N VAL A 52 -17.29 -5.75 -20.04
CA VAL A 52 -16.66 -6.39 -21.19
C VAL A 52 -15.85 -5.31 -21.90
N THR A 53 -14.52 -5.39 -21.83
CA THR A 53 -13.63 -4.48 -22.56
C THR A 53 -13.24 -5.08 -23.91
N PHE A 54 -12.96 -4.22 -24.88
CA PHE A 54 -12.61 -4.56 -26.25
C PHE A 54 -11.21 -4.05 -26.59
N LYS A 55 -10.60 -4.62 -27.63
CA LYS A 55 -9.22 -4.28 -28.05
C LYS A 55 -9.12 -2.95 -28.80
N ASN A 56 -10.24 -2.37 -29.22
CA ASN A 56 -10.34 -1.10 -29.92
C ASN A 56 -11.65 -0.40 -29.54
N TYR A 57 -11.75 0.88 -29.89
CA TYR A 57 -12.99 1.63 -29.85
C TYR A 57 -13.95 1.21 -30.97
N TYR A 58 -15.19 0.87 -30.60
CA TYR A 58 -16.23 0.40 -31.52
C TYR A 58 -17.54 1.20 -31.30
N ARG A 59 -18.48 1.12 -32.27
CA ARG A 59 -19.86 1.59 -32.08
C ARG A 59 -20.67 0.55 -31.27
N LYS A 60 -21.68 1.00 -30.52
CA LYS A 60 -22.55 0.13 -29.68
C LYS A 60 -23.06 -1.11 -30.44
N THR A 61 -23.60 -0.91 -31.64
CA THR A 61 -24.13 -1.97 -32.52
C THR A 61 -23.08 -2.95 -33.09
N SER A 62 -21.78 -2.65 -32.97
CA SER A 62 -20.69 -3.58 -33.28
C SER A 62 -20.36 -4.46 -32.08
N ARG A 63 -20.23 -3.84 -30.89
CA ARG A 63 -19.93 -4.53 -29.63
C ARG A 63 -21.04 -5.49 -29.21
N GLU A 64 -22.28 -5.05 -29.35
CA GLU A 64 -23.49 -5.85 -29.17
C GLU A 64 -23.46 -7.14 -30.01
N LYS A 65 -23.10 -7.04 -31.30
CA LYS A 65 -22.95 -8.21 -32.18
C LYS A 65 -21.79 -9.13 -31.77
N TYR A 66 -20.70 -8.59 -31.22
CA TYR A 66 -19.59 -9.40 -30.71
C TYR A 66 -19.99 -10.21 -29.47
N ILE A 67 -20.72 -9.59 -28.53
CA ILE A 67 -21.25 -10.24 -27.33
C ILE A 67 -22.31 -11.29 -27.72
N GLN A 68 -23.29 -10.90 -28.55
CA GLN A 68 -24.35 -11.77 -29.05
C GLN A 68 -23.80 -13.01 -29.76
N LYS A 69 -22.77 -12.87 -30.60
CA LYS A 69 -22.15 -13.99 -31.31
C LYS A 69 -21.49 -15.01 -30.37
N ALA A 70 -20.95 -14.58 -29.23
CA ALA A 70 -20.40 -15.49 -28.24
C ALA A 70 -21.51 -16.25 -27.47
N PHE A 71 -22.63 -15.60 -27.18
CA PHE A 71 -23.74 -16.20 -26.44
C PHE A 71 -24.65 -17.12 -27.28
N ILE A 72 -24.83 -16.82 -28.57
CA ILE A 72 -25.57 -17.69 -29.52
C ILE A 72 -24.93 -19.09 -29.60
N LYS A 73 -23.59 -19.19 -29.53
CA LYS A 73 -22.87 -20.46 -29.68
C LYS A 73 -23.24 -21.51 -28.62
N GLU A 74 -23.63 -21.08 -27.41
CA GLU A 74 -23.81 -21.94 -26.24
C GLU A 74 -25.21 -21.79 -25.60
N ASN A 75 -26.20 -21.36 -26.40
CA ASN A 75 -27.59 -21.12 -26.02
C ASN A 75 -27.77 -20.27 -24.74
N VAL A 76 -27.14 -19.09 -24.67
CA VAL A 76 -27.36 -18.13 -23.59
C VAL A 76 -28.36 -17.06 -24.02
N THR A 77 -29.58 -17.16 -23.50
CA THR A 77 -30.71 -16.28 -23.83
C THR A 77 -30.89 -15.12 -22.85
N GLU A 78 -30.59 -15.32 -21.57
CA GLU A 78 -30.85 -14.35 -20.50
C GLU A 78 -29.65 -13.42 -20.26
N TRP A 79 -29.49 -12.42 -21.14
CA TRP A 79 -28.50 -11.36 -21.00
C TRP A 79 -29.01 -10.03 -21.60
N MET A 80 -28.44 -8.92 -21.15
CA MET A 80 -28.68 -7.58 -21.71
C MET A 80 -27.46 -6.67 -21.57
N ILE A 81 -27.30 -5.71 -22.48
CA ILE A 81 -26.38 -4.58 -22.28
C ILE A 81 -27.11 -3.51 -21.48
N LEU A 82 -26.46 -2.98 -20.45
CA LEU A 82 -26.99 -1.89 -19.63
C LEU A 82 -26.53 -0.56 -20.19
N GLU A 83 -27.47 0.39 -20.27
CA GLU A 83 -27.17 1.74 -20.74
C GLU A 83 -26.56 2.56 -19.60
N HIS A 84 -25.26 2.84 -19.68
CA HIS A 84 -24.47 3.48 -18.61
C HIS A 84 -24.22 4.99 -18.83
N SER A 85 -24.51 5.54 -20.02
CA SER A 85 -24.56 6.98 -20.28
C SER A 85 -25.32 7.30 -21.55
N ASP A 86 -26.12 8.37 -21.54
CA ASP A 86 -26.71 8.95 -22.76
C ASP A 86 -25.66 9.54 -23.71
N LEU A 87 -24.51 10.00 -23.20
CA LEU A 87 -23.46 10.59 -24.02
C LEU A 87 -22.70 9.54 -24.84
N SER A 88 -22.58 8.30 -24.34
CA SER A 88 -21.92 7.17 -25.01
C SER A 88 -22.58 6.75 -26.34
N LYS A 89 -23.76 7.30 -26.66
CA LYS A 89 -24.45 7.16 -27.95
C LYS A 89 -23.76 7.96 -29.06
N PHE A 90 -23.00 8.99 -28.72
CA PHE A 90 -22.41 9.96 -29.67
C PHE A 90 -20.90 9.77 -29.93
N TYR A 91 -20.20 8.95 -29.14
CA TYR A 91 -18.79 8.60 -29.35
C TYR A 91 -18.57 7.08 -29.31
N PRO A 92 -17.59 6.53 -30.06
CA PRO A 92 -17.18 5.14 -29.91
C PRO A 92 -16.70 4.85 -28.48
N SER A 93 -16.98 3.65 -27.96
CA SER A 93 -16.44 3.17 -26.67
C SER A 93 -15.74 1.82 -26.85
N ASP A 94 -14.77 1.57 -25.99
CA ASP A 94 -13.99 0.34 -25.86
C ASP A 94 -14.57 -0.65 -24.83
N PHE A 95 -15.70 -0.34 -24.20
CA PHE A 95 -16.39 -1.25 -23.27
C PHE A 95 -17.92 -1.19 -23.39
N ASP A 96 -18.58 -2.20 -22.82
CA ASP A 96 -19.99 -2.19 -22.42
C ASP A 96 -20.14 -2.82 -21.02
N VAL A 97 -21.20 -2.45 -20.29
CA VAL A 97 -21.64 -3.18 -19.10
C VAL A 97 -22.71 -4.19 -19.50
N VAL A 98 -22.48 -5.47 -19.22
CA VAL A 98 -23.37 -6.58 -19.62
C VAL A 98 -23.90 -7.29 -18.39
N ARG A 99 -25.23 -7.39 -18.27
CA ARG A 99 -25.89 -8.22 -17.25
C ARG A 99 -26.21 -9.60 -17.82
N VAL A 100 -25.83 -10.68 -17.15
CA VAL A 100 -25.99 -12.08 -17.64
C VAL A 100 -26.49 -12.98 -16.52
N ALA A 101 -27.67 -13.58 -16.65
CA ALA A 101 -28.31 -14.35 -15.56
C ALA A 101 -27.60 -15.67 -15.16
N SER A 102 -26.47 -15.99 -15.78
CA SER A 102 -25.71 -17.24 -15.56
C SER A 102 -24.20 -17.00 -15.58
N GLU A 103 -23.45 -17.90 -14.94
CA GLU A 103 -21.98 -17.90 -14.85
C GLU A 103 -21.26 -18.03 -16.22
N LYS A 104 -22.02 -18.23 -17.30
CA LYS A 104 -21.55 -18.36 -18.69
C LYS A 104 -20.96 -17.07 -19.30
N ILE A 105 -20.86 -15.96 -18.57
CA ILE A 105 -20.19 -14.72 -19.02
C ILE A 105 -18.79 -14.98 -19.60
N HIS A 106 -18.05 -15.95 -19.04
CA HIS A 106 -16.69 -16.29 -19.45
C HIS A 106 -16.57 -16.65 -20.95
N LEU A 107 -17.64 -17.13 -21.57
CA LEU A 107 -17.72 -17.44 -23.00
C LEU A 107 -17.40 -16.24 -23.90
N VAL A 108 -17.74 -15.02 -23.47
CA VAL A 108 -17.50 -13.79 -24.24
C VAL A 108 -15.99 -13.54 -24.45
N ARG A 109 -15.12 -14.09 -23.59
CA ARG A 109 -13.65 -14.06 -23.78
C ARG A 109 -13.18 -14.82 -25.03
N SER A 110 -14.00 -15.70 -25.61
CA SER A 110 -13.68 -16.41 -26.86
C SER A 110 -13.75 -15.52 -28.11
N HIS A 111 -14.40 -14.36 -28.05
CA HIS A 111 -14.52 -13.48 -29.21
C HIS A 111 -13.23 -12.65 -29.40
N PRO A 112 -12.56 -12.69 -30.57
CA PRO A 112 -11.20 -12.16 -30.73
C PRO A 112 -11.06 -10.64 -30.54
N ALA A 113 -12.16 -9.89 -30.61
CA ALA A 113 -12.19 -8.44 -30.35
C ALA A 113 -12.29 -8.06 -28.85
N VAL A 114 -12.62 -9.00 -27.96
CA VAL A 114 -12.67 -8.78 -26.50
C VAL A 114 -11.26 -8.75 -25.93
N LYS A 115 -10.99 -7.85 -24.98
CA LYS A 115 -9.71 -7.67 -24.31
C LYS A 115 -9.72 -8.35 -22.93
N THR A 116 -10.60 -7.92 -22.03
CA THR A 116 -10.83 -8.55 -20.72
C THR A 116 -12.32 -8.60 -20.38
N ILE A 117 -12.67 -9.39 -19.36
CA ILE A 117 -13.95 -9.30 -18.67
C ILE A 117 -13.68 -9.30 -17.17
N SER A 118 -14.26 -8.33 -16.47
CA SER A 118 -14.21 -8.13 -15.02
C SER A 118 -15.62 -7.90 -14.48
N LEU A 119 -15.78 -7.98 -13.15
CA LEU A 119 -17.01 -7.52 -12.51
C LEU A 119 -17.09 -5.99 -12.58
N GLN A 120 -18.30 -5.45 -12.79
CA GLN A 120 -18.60 -4.03 -12.59
C GLN A 120 -18.50 -3.70 -11.09
N ARG A 121 -17.78 -2.65 -10.68
CA ARG A 121 -17.80 -2.17 -9.28
C ARG A 121 -18.64 -0.90 -9.13
N ARG A 122 -19.35 -0.74 -8.00
CA ARG A 122 -19.74 0.57 -7.44
C ARG A 122 -18.49 1.18 -6.78
N ILE A 123 -18.50 2.46 -6.38
CA ILE A 123 -17.48 3.05 -5.50
C ILE A 123 -18.17 4.02 -4.54
N GLN A 124 -18.55 3.56 -3.35
CA GLN A 124 -19.02 4.43 -2.26
C GLN A 124 -17.86 4.74 -1.30
N ARG A 125 -17.60 6.03 -1.05
CA ARG A 125 -16.64 6.47 -0.02
C ARG A 125 -17.06 7.83 0.53
N GLN A 126 -17.07 7.97 1.86
CA GLN A 126 -17.24 9.28 2.47
C GLN A 126 -16.05 10.19 2.14
N LEU A 127 -16.33 11.35 1.54
CA LEU A 127 -15.38 12.43 1.29
C LEU A 127 -15.06 13.15 2.61
N LYS A 128 -14.28 12.46 3.46
CA LYS A 128 -13.84 12.86 4.82
C LYS A 128 -12.94 14.11 4.78
N ALA A 129 -13.54 15.27 4.49
CA ALA A 129 -12.90 16.57 4.50
C ALA A 129 -13.18 17.27 5.85
N PHE A 130 -12.19 17.32 6.73
CA PHE A 130 -12.39 17.79 8.10
C PHE A 130 -12.65 19.30 8.16
N GLN A 131 -13.78 19.67 8.76
CA GLN A 131 -14.05 21.01 9.27
C GLN A 131 -13.61 21.08 10.75
N ASN A 132 -12.81 22.09 11.13
CA ASN A 132 -12.52 22.33 12.53
C ASN A 132 -13.68 23.09 13.18
N ALA A 133 -14.37 22.47 14.14
CA ALA A 133 -15.52 23.06 14.83
C ALA A 133 -15.18 24.31 15.71
N ASN A 134 -13.91 24.64 15.87
CA ASN A 134 -13.44 25.75 16.71
C ASN A 134 -13.18 27.07 15.94
N SER A 135 -13.98 27.37 14.90
CA SER A 135 -14.13 28.75 14.43
C SER A 135 -15.24 29.44 15.23
N SER A 136 -14.88 30.04 16.36
CA SER A 136 -15.81 30.82 17.18
C SER A 136 -16.45 31.97 16.38
N SER A 137 -17.74 32.20 16.60
CA SER A 137 -18.53 33.20 15.87
C SER A 137 -18.09 34.62 16.20
N TYR A 138 -17.31 35.24 15.31
CA TYR A 138 -17.15 36.69 15.27
C TYR A 138 -18.18 37.29 14.31
N ASP A 139 -19.24 37.85 14.89
CA ASP A 139 -20.39 38.46 14.21
C ASP A 139 -19.99 39.80 13.53
N ASN A 140 -19.55 39.71 12.27
CA ASN A 140 -19.10 40.86 11.48
C ASN A 140 -20.27 41.65 10.85
N ARG A 141 -21.16 42.17 11.69
CA ARG A 141 -22.23 43.10 11.28
C ARG A 141 -21.77 44.57 11.27
N TYR A 142 -20.96 44.94 10.28
CA TYR A 142 -20.74 46.35 9.94
C TYR A 142 -20.83 46.60 8.42
N PHE A 143 -21.96 47.18 8.00
CA PHE A 143 -22.13 47.78 6.68
C PHE A 143 -21.56 49.22 6.71
N GLY A 144 -20.52 49.52 5.93
CA GLY A 144 -19.98 50.89 5.91
C GLY A 144 -18.76 51.16 5.04
N ARG A 145 -19.01 51.77 3.86
CA ARG A 145 -18.08 52.58 3.02
C ARG A 145 -16.91 51.85 2.34
N HIS A 146 -16.76 52.12 1.05
CA HIS A 146 -15.54 51.81 0.29
C HIS A 146 -14.40 52.78 0.66
N LEU A 147 -13.21 52.25 0.98
CA LEU A 147 -11.98 52.57 0.25
C LEU A 147 -10.89 51.51 0.55
N LEU A 148 -9.82 51.51 -0.26
CA LEU A 148 -8.58 50.72 -0.10
C LEU A 148 -8.76 49.19 0.10
N ARG A 149 -8.71 48.44 -1.00
CA ARG A 149 -8.47 46.98 -0.95
C ARG A 149 -7.11 46.69 -0.29
N ALA A 150 -7.12 46.16 0.93
CA ALA A 150 -5.99 45.41 1.44
C ALA A 150 -5.70 44.22 0.50
N LEU A 151 -4.43 43.98 0.16
CA LEU A 151 -4.03 42.80 -0.61
C LEU A 151 -4.25 41.55 0.26
N PRO A 152 -5.01 40.53 -0.20
CA PRO A 152 -5.34 39.37 0.62
C PRO A 152 -4.14 38.42 0.71
N LYS A 153 -3.20 38.75 1.60
CA LYS A 153 -2.05 37.88 1.94
C LYS A 153 -2.47 36.53 2.53
N ASP A 154 -3.72 36.44 3.02
CA ASP A 154 -4.31 35.27 3.65
C ASP A 154 -5.00 34.30 2.65
N ASP A 155 -4.93 34.58 1.35
CA ASP A 155 -5.41 33.68 0.29
C ASP A 155 -4.23 32.87 -0.29
N LEU A 156 -4.41 31.54 -0.34
CA LEU A 156 -3.34 30.57 -0.63
C LEU A 156 -2.54 30.86 -1.93
N PRO A 157 -3.14 31.29 -3.05
CA PRO A 157 -2.37 31.61 -4.26
C PRO A 157 -1.33 32.74 -4.04
N PHE A 158 -1.60 33.74 -3.18
CA PHE A 158 -0.63 34.77 -2.84
C PHE A 158 0.53 34.20 -2.01
N ALA A 159 0.23 33.36 -1.01
CA ALA A 159 1.25 32.66 -0.21
C ALA A 159 2.14 31.73 -1.05
N MET A 160 1.64 31.25 -2.20
CA MET A 160 2.38 30.43 -3.17
C MET A 160 2.92 31.22 -4.38
N ASN A 161 2.84 32.56 -4.38
CA ASN A 161 3.34 33.48 -5.42
C ASN A 161 2.65 33.40 -6.79
N ALA A 162 1.47 32.77 -6.89
CA ALA A 162 0.68 32.69 -8.12
C ALA A 162 0.31 34.09 -8.66
N ASN A 163 0.10 35.05 -7.77
CA ASN A 163 -0.19 36.45 -8.10
C ASN A 163 0.89 37.13 -8.96
N LEU A 164 2.14 36.66 -8.92
CA LEU A 164 3.22 37.20 -9.77
C LEU A 164 3.03 36.79 -11.25
N LEU A 165 2.38 35.65 -11.50
CA LEU A 165 2.03 35.19 -12.85
C LEU A 165 0.77 35.90 -13.36
N TRP A 166 -0.23 36.11 -12.49
CA TRP A 166 -1.42 36.92 -12.82
C TRP A 166 -1.03 38.35 -13.26
N GLN A 167 -0.02 38.94 -12.63
CA GLN A 167 0.55 40.24 -13.01
C GLN A 167 1.23 40.26 -14.39
N GLN A 168 1.50 39.10 -15.00
CA GLN A 168 2.00 38.96 -16.38
C GLN A 168 0.88 38.52 -17.36
N GLY A 169 -0.39 38.52 -16.94
CA GLY A 169 -1.51 38.05 -17.75
C GLY A 169 -1.66 36.52 -17.82
N VAL A 170 -0.84 35.77 -17.09
CA VAL A 170 -0.89 34.30 -17.02
C VAL A 170 -1.91 33.91 -15.96
N THR A 171 -3.08 33.39 -16.36
CA THR A 171 -4.25 33.17 -15.47
C THR A 171 -4.97 31.83 -15.66
N GLY A 172 -4.38 30.89 -16.40
CA GLY A 172 -5.01 29.61 -16.75
C GLY A 172 -5.74 29.59 -18.11
N LYS A 173 -5.94 30.77 -18.73
CA LYS A 173 -6.56 30.90 -20.07
C LYS A 173 -5.93 29.92 -21.06
N GLY A 174 -6.76 29.22 -21.82
CA GLY A 174 -6.33 28.24 -22.84
C GLY A 174 -5.99 26.84 -22.32
N VAL A 175 -6.02 26.60 -21.01
CA VAL A 175 -5.86 25.27 -20.41
C VAL A 175 -7.23 24.71 -20.01
N LYS A 176 -7.51 23.46 -20.37
CA LYS A 176 -8.70 22.70 -19.96
C LYS A 176 -8.43 21.87 -18.71
N VAL A 177 -9.24 22.09 -17.67
CA VAL A 177 -9.18 21.34 -16.42
C VAL A 177 -10.49 20.60 -16.19
N ALA A 178 -10.42 19.27 -16.04
CA ALA A 178 -11.55 18.46 -15.61
C ALA A 178 -11.51 18.21 -14.11
N VAL A 179 -12.67 18.34 -13.47
CA VAL A 179 -12.90 17.98 -12.06
C VAL A 179 -13.85 16.79 -12.01
N PHE A 180 -13.33 15.65 -11.56
CA PHE A 180 -14.08 14.39 -11.37
C PHE A 180 -14.44 14.29 -9.89
N ASP A 181 -15.68 14.67 -9.54
CA ASP A 181 -16.10 14.85 -8.15
C ASP A 181 -17.64 14.83 -8.03
N THR A 182 -18.21 15.42 -6.98
CA THR A 182 -19.66 15.60 -6.75
C THR A 182 -20.30 16.70 -7.60
N GLY A 183 -19.60 17.23 -8.62
CA GLY A 183 -20.13 18.24 -9.55
C GLY A 183 -19.84 19.68 -9.12
N LEU A 184 -20.72 20.61 -9.51
CA LEU A 184 -20.60 22.06 -9.22
C LEU A 184 -21.97 22.72 -9.16
N ALA A 185 -22.19 23.66 -8.23
CA ALA A 185 -23.40 24.48 -8.16
C ALA A 185 -23.58 25.43 -9.38
N LYS A 186 -24.73 25.34 -10.05
CA LYS A 186 -25.01 25.90 -11.39
C LYS A 186 -24.69 27.40 -11.58
N ASN A 187 -25.11 28.24 -10.63
CA ASN A 187 -25.05 29.71 -10.74
C ASN A 187 -23.98 30.32 -9.80
N HIS A 188 -22.95 29.56 -9.43
CA HIS A 188 -22.03 29.96 -8.36
C HIS A 188 -21.12 31.14 -8.78
N PRO A 189 -21.17 32.30 -8.10
CA PRO A 189 -20.66 33.58 -8.61
C PRO A 189 -19.13 33.74 -8.64
N HIS A 190 -18.38 32.70 -8.28
CA HIS A 190 -16.91 32.72 -8.27
C HIS A 190 -16.32 32.33 -9.64
N PHE A 191 -17.07 31.65 -10.51
CA PHE A 191 -16.53 31.02 -11.73
C PHE A 191 -16.92 31.79 -13.00
N ARG A 192 -15.95 32.00 -13.90
CA ARG A 192 -16.17 32.76 -15.16
C ARG A 192 -16.32 31.89 -16.40
N ASN A 193 -15.66 30.73 -16.43
CA ASN A 193 -15.40 29.98 -17.66
C ASN A 193 -15.71 28.47 -17.49
N VAL A 194 -16.85 28.16 -16.86
CA VAL A 194 -17.39 26.79 -16.83
C VAL A 194 -17.88 26.44 -18.24
N LYS A 195 -17.14 25.58 -18.95
CA LYS A 195 -17.50 25.17 -20.32
C LYS A 195 -18.63 24.16 -20.33
N GLU A 196 -18.62 23.23 -19.38
CA GLU A 196 -19.67 22.23 -19.25
C GLU A 196 -19.78 21.63 -17.86
N ARG A 197 -20.97 21.08 -17.59
CA ARG A 197 -21.29 20.25 -16.44
C ARG A 197 -21.96 18.99 -16.99
N THR A 198 -21.30 17.85 -16.90
CA THR A 198 -21.85 16.54 -17.27
C THR A 198 -22.12 15.72 -16.02
N ASN A 199 -23.08 14.80 -16.10
CA ASN A 199 -23.36 13.83 -15.06
C ASN A 199 -23.26 12.42 -15.64
N TRP A 200 -22.49 11.58 -14.97
CA TRP A 200 -22.27 10.17 -15.31
C TRP A 200 -22.99 9.22 -14.34
N THR A 201 -23.58 9.78 -13.29
CA THR A 201 -24.38 9.04 -12.30
C THR A 201 -25.81 8.80 -12.79
N ASN A 202 -26.52 7.87 -12.13
CA ASN A 202 -27.93 7.59 -12.36
C ASN A 202 -28.91 8.66 -11.81
N GLU A 203 -28.43 9.71 -11.14
CA GLU A 203 -29.26 10.81 -10.65
C GLU A 203 -29.58 11.83 -11.77
N LYS A 204 -30.67 12.60 -11.63
CA LYS A 204 -31.12 13.56 -12.65
C LYS A 204 -30.48 14.95 -12.55
N TYR A 205 -29.54 15.16 -11.61
CA TYR A 205 -29.05 16.48 -11.23
C TYR A 205 -27.55 16.65 -11.51
N PHE A 206 -27.17 17.81 -12.04
CA PHE A 206 -25.77 18.22 -12.26
C PHE A 206 -25.18 19.00 -11.08
N ASP A 207 -26.03 19.39 -10.13
CA ASP A 207 -25.70 20.24 -8.99
C ASP A 207 -25.10 19.45 -7.84
N ASP A 208 -24.20 20.12 -7.11
CA ASP A 208 -23.39 19.51 -6.07
C ASP A 208 -24.11 19.53 -4.72
N GLY A 209 -24.79 18.43 -4.38
CA GLY A 209 -25.45 18.25 -3.07
C GLY A 209 -24.51 17.91 -1.91
N VAL A 210 -23.19 17.79 -2.14
CA VAL A 210 -22.19 17.41 -1.11
C VAL A 210 -21.25 18.58 -0.78
N SER A 211 -21.14 19.56 -1.67
CA SER A 211 -20.24 20.72 -1.62
C SER A 211 -18.73 20.41 -1.74
N HIS A 212 -18.35 19.17 -2.07
CA HIS A 212 -16.94 18.82 -2.26
C HIS A 212 -16.43 19.26 -3.64
N GLY A 213 -17.10 18.87 -4.72
CA GLY A 213 -16.74 19.26 -6.09
C GLY A 213 -16.73 20.77 -6.32
N THR A 214 -17.67 21.50 -5.72
CA THR A 214 -17.71 22.98 -5.76
C THR A 214 -16.49 23.60 -5.07
N PHE A 215 -16.04 23.02 -3.95
CA PHE A 215 -14.82 23.46 -3.26
C PHE A 215 -13.56 23.14 -4.07
N VAL A 216 -13.46 21.92 -4.61
CA VAL A 216 -12.34 21.44 -5.44
C VAL A 216 -12.20 22.32 -6.70
N ALA A 217 -13.31 22.59 -7.38
CA ALA A 217 -13.39 23.57 -8.46
C ALA A 217 -12.97 24.98 -8.02
N GLY A 218 -13.38 25.41 -6.81
CA GLY A 218 -13.03 26.69 -6.21
C GLY A 218 -11.52 26.89 -6.06
N VAL A 219 -10.82 25.91 -5.49
CA VAL A 219 -9.36 25.93 -5.32
C VAL A 219 -8.62 26.03 -6.67
N ILE A 220 -9.17 25.44 -7.73
CA ILE A 220 -8.62 25.53 -9.08
C ILE A 220 -8.89 26.91 -9.71
N ALA A 221 -10.15 27.36 -9.73
CA ALA A 221 -10.64 28.39 -10.65
C ALA A 221 -11.54 29.49 -10.01
N SER A 222 -11.59 29.64 -8.68
CA SER A 222 -12.31 30.78 -8.06
C SER A 222 -11.68 32.12 -8.47
N SER A 223 -12.52 33.05 -8.90
CA SER A 223 -12.10 34.35 -9.45
C SER A 223 -12.64 35.57 -8.67
N LYS A 224 -13.35 35.30 -7.57
CA LYS A 224 -13.96 36.26 -6.63
C LYS A 224 -14.10 35.54 -5.29
N GLU A 225 -13.44 36.03 -4.24
CA GLU A 225 -13.38 35.44 -2.88
C GLU A 225 -12.71 34.04 -2.85
N CYS A 226 -11.89 33.78 -1.81
CA CYS A 226 -11.06 32.57 -1.66
C CYS A 226 -10.46 32.11 -3.01
N LEU A 227 -9.58 32.95 -3.57
CA LEU A 227 -9.17 32.82 -4.97
C LEU A 227 -8.55 31.45 -5.27
N GLY A 228 -8.88 30.92 -6.45
CA GLY A 228 -8.23 29.77 -7.03
C GLY A 228 -6.97 30.19 -7.80
N PHE A 229 -6.14 29.22 -8.16
CA PHE A 229 -4.85 29.48 -8.81
C PHE A 229 -4.99 29.97 -10.26
N ALA A 230 -6.00 29.51 -10.99
CA ALA A 230 -6.10 29.66 -12.44
C ALA A 230 -7.55 30.07 -12.84
N PRO A 231 -7.96 31.33 -12.58
CA PRO A 231 -9.36 31.76 -12.67
C PRO A 231 -9.98 31.77 -14.08
N ASP A 232 -9.17 31.73 -15.14
CA ASP A 232 -9.64 31.81 -16.53
C ASP A 232 -9.52 30.48 -17.31
N VAL A 233 -9.22 29.35 -16.64
CA VAL A 233 -9.20 28.00 -17.26
C VAL A 233 -10.54 27.65 -17.91
N GLU A 234 -10.51 26.81 -18.93
CA GLU A 234 -11.70 26.13 -19.41
C GLU A 234 -12.06 25.02 -18.40
N LEU A 235 -13.09 25.25 -17.58
CA LEU A 235 -13.45 24.34 -16.50
C LEU A 235 -14.53 23.35 -16.96
N HIS A 236 -14.21 22.06 -16.87
CA HIS A 236 -15.08 20.93 -17.21
C HIS A 236 -15.44 20.19 -15.92
N ILE A 237 -16.73 20.15 -15.58
CA ILE A 237 -17.19 19.52 -14.34
C ILE A 237 -17.87 18.19 -14.67
N PHE A 238 -17.26 17.08 -14.31
CA PHE A 238 -17.80 15.75 -14.55
C PHE A 238 -18.28 15.18 -13.21
N ARG A 239 -19.59 15.23 -12.96
CA ARG A 239 -20.19 14.62 -11.77
C ARG A 239 -20.15 13.11 -11.94
N VAL A 240 -19.32 12.46 -11.13
CA VAL A 240 -19.14 11.00 -11.09
C VAL A 240 -19.58 10.39 -9.75
N PHE A 241 -19.89 11.21 -8.75
CA PHE A 241 -20.47 10.78 -7.47
C PHE A 241 -21.90 11.30 -7.27
N THR A 242 -22.78 10.46 -6.74
CA THR A 242 -24.14 10.81 -6.30
C THR A 242 -24.11 11.66 -5.02
N ASN A 243 -25.27 12.14 -4.57
CA ASN A 243 -25.35 12.83 -3.28
C ASN A 243 -25.08 11.89 -2.08
N ASN A 244 -25.33 10.59 -2.25
CA ASN A 244 -24.92 9.55 -1.31
C ASN A 244 -23.43 9.17 -1.44
N GLN A 245 -22.65 9.91 -2.24
CA GLN A 245 -21.21 9.71 -2.50
C GLN A 245 -20.90 8.32 -3.07
N VAL A 246 -21.78 7.85 -3.96
CA VAL A 246 -21.68 6.60 -4.73
C VAL A 246 -21.24 6.90 -6.16
N SER A 247 -20.28 6.13 -6.67
CA SER A 247 -19.90 6.06 -8.08
C SER A 247 -19.96 4.61 -8.60
N TYR A 248 -19.50 4.36 -9.82
CA TYR A 248 -19.24 3.03 -10.39
C TYR A 248 -18.03 3.07 -11.33
N THR A 249 -17.32 1.95 -11.48
CA THR A 249 -16.22 1.79 -12.45
C THR A 249 -16.62 2.29 -13.83
N SER A 250 -17.75 1.81 -14.37
CA SER A 250 -18.21 2.20 -15.71
C SER A 250 -18.42 3.71 -15.86
N TRP A 251 -18.87 4.41 -14.81
CA TRP A 251 -19.05 5.86 -14.83
C TRP A 251 -17.70 6.59 -14.96
N PHE A 252 -16.65 6.08 -14.29
CA PHE A 252 -15.28 6.55 -14.49
C PHE A 252 -14.76 6.23 -15.90
N LEU A 253 -14.94 5.00 -16.40
CA LEU A 253 -14.47 4.61 -17.74
C LEU A 253 -15.09 5.49 -18.84
N ASP A 254 -16.39 5.76 -18.75
CA ASP A 254 -17.12 6.59 -19.72
C ASP A 254 -16.72 8.07 -19.61
N ALA A 255 -16.59 8.59 -18.38
CA ALA A 255 -16.13 9.95 -18.14
C ALA A 255 -14.68 10.16 -18.60
N PHE A 256 -13.79 9.17 -18.45
CA PHE A 256 -12.43 9.19 -18.98
C PHE A 256 -12.42 9.15 -20.52
N ASN A 257 -13.22 8.28 -21.14
CA ASN A 257 -13.42 8.26 -22.59
C ASN A 257 -13.88 9.64 -23.11
N TYR A 258 -14.80 10.30 -22.40
CA TYR A 258 -15.23 11.65 -22.73
C TYR A 258 -14.15 12.72 -22.48
N ALA A 259 -13.34 12.62 -21.42
CA ALA A 259 -12.23 13.53 -21.16
C ALA A 259 -11.18 13.49 -22.28
N MET A 260 -10.88 12.29 -22.79
CA MET A 260 -10.00 12.10 -23.96
C MET A 260 -10.62 12.72 -25.23
N PHE A 261 -11.91 12.44 -25.49
CA PHE A 261 -12.64 13.06 -26.62
C PHE A 261 -12.64 14.60 -26.58
N ARG A 262 -12.82 15.20 -25.40
CA ARG A 262 -12.80 16.66 -25.20
C ARG A 262 -11.39 17.28 -25.18
N LYS A 263 -10.34 16.45 -25.22
CA LYS A 263 -8.93 16.82 -25.15
C LYS A 263 -8.64 17.69 -23.92
N ILE A 264 -9.03 17.19 -22.75
CA ILE A 264 -8.70 17.78 -21.44
C ILE A 264 -7.17 17.80 -21.25
N ASN A 265 -6.61 18.85 -20.65
CA ASN A 265 -5.17 18.92 -20.39
C ASN A 265 -4.82 18.37 -19.00
N ILE A 266 -5.61 18.72 -17.99
CA ILE A 266 -5.40 18.32 -16.59
C ILE A 266 -6.69 17.71 -16.05
N LEU A 267 -6.59 16.54 -15.41
CA LEU A 267 -7.71 15.91 -14.71
C LEU A 267 -7.37 15.83 -13.21
N ASN A 268 -8.18 16.48 -12.38
CA ASN A 268 -8.10 16.36 -10.93
C ASN A 268 -9.10 15.30 -10.44
N LEU A 269 -8.57 14.24 -9.82
CA LEU A 269 -9.34 13.25 -9.07
C LEU A 269 -9.02 13.35 -7.58
N SER A 270 -9.83 14.11 -6.84
CA SER A 270 -9.66 14.36 -5.40
C SER A 270 -10.07 13.18 -4.50
N ILE A 271 -10.09 11.96 -5.04
CA ILE A 271 -10.46 10.73 -4.34
C ILE A 271 -9.51 9.59 -4.74
N GLY A 272 -9.49 8.54 -3.94
CA GLY A 272 -8.88 7.26 -4.23
C GLY A 272 -9.46 6.15 -3.36
N GLY A 273 -8.80 5.00 -3.31
CA GLY A 273 -9.10 3.88 -2.43
C GLY A 273 -8.06 2.76 -2.53
N PRO A 274 -8.30 1.58 -1.91
CA PRO A 274 -7.50 0.37 -2.12
C PRO A 274 -7.77 -0.30 -3.49
N ASP A 275 -8.39 0.42 -4.43
CA ASP A 275 -9.10 -0.12 -5.60
C ASP A 275 -8.20 -0.47 -6.79
N PHE A 276 -6.90 -0.71 -6.58
CA PHE A 276 -6.00 -1.07 -7.69
C PHE A 276 -6.30 -2.43 -8.33
N MET A 277 -7.16 -3.23 -7.70
CA MET A 277 -7.70 -4.47 -8.26
C MET A 277 -8.86 -4.24 -9.25
N ASP A 278 -9.34 -3.00 -9.41
CA ASP A 278 -10.13 -2.59 -10.57
C ASP A 278 -9.20 -2.40 -11.78
N TYR A 279 -8.83 -3.53 -12.38
CA TYR A 279 -8.00 -3.56 -13.58
C TYR A 279 -8.55 -2.69 -14.72
N PRO A 280 -9.87 -2.64 -15.02
CA PRO A 280 -10.44 -1.65 -15.95
C PRO A 280 -10.11 -0.20 -15.60
N PHE A 281 -10.29 0.22 -14.35
CA PHE A 281 -9.98 1.58 -13.91
C PHE A 281 -8.48 1.89 -14.03
N VAL A 282 -7.62 0.97 -13.58
CA VAL A 282 -6.15 1.11 -13.68
C VAL A 282 -5.68 1.19 -15.13
N ASP A 283 -6.12 0.26 -16.01
CA ASP A 283 -5.80 0.29 -17.44
C ASP A 283 -6.27 1.60 -18.09
N LYS A 284 -7.46 2.09 -17.73
CA LYS A 284 -8.02 3.34 -18.27
C LYS A 284 -7.27 4.58 -17.79
N VAL A 285 -6.72 4.58 -16.57
CA VAL A 285 -5.81 5.65 -16.10
C VAL A 285 -4.52 5.69 -16.93
N LEU A 286 -3.98 4.54 -17.32
CA LEU A 286 -2.82 4.48 -18.22
C LEU A 286 -3.17 4.93 -19.65
N GLU A 287 -4.34 4.57 -20.18
CA GLU A 287 -4.80 5.05 -21.49
C GLU A 287 -5.11 6.56 -21.50
N LEU A 288 -5.72 7.08 -20.45
CA LEU A 288 -5.95 8.50 -20.20
C LEU A 288 -4.63 9.28 -20.22
N SER A 289 -3.61 8.75 -19.52
CA SER A 289 -2.24 9.27 -19.55
C SER A 289 -1.65 9.22 -20.96
N ALA A 290 -1.78 8.10 -21.68
CA ALA A 290 -1.30 7.94 -23.06
C ALA A 290 -1.89 9.01 -24.01
N ASN A 291 -3.14 9.41 -23.80
CA ASN A 291 -3.82 10.49 -24.54
C ASN A 291 -3.42 11.92 -24.08
N LYS A 292 -2.26 12.06 -23.43
CA LYS A 292 -1.66 13.31 -22.90
C LYS A 292 -2.47 14.02 -21.80
N VAL A 293 -3.46 13.38 -21.18
CA VAL A 293 -4.20 13.99 -20.06
C VAL A 293 -3.37 13.84 -18.78
N ILE A 294 -3.03 14.96 -18.15
CA ILE A 294 -2.19 14.97 -16.94
C ILE A 294 -3.07 14.72 -15.71
N MET A 295 -2.97 13.53 -15.13
CA MET A 295 -3.77 13.16 -13.96
C MET A 295 -3.09 13.57 -12.65
N VAL A 296 -3.84 14.30 -11.82
CA VAL A 296 -3.46 14.73 -10.47
C VAL A 296 -4.44 14.09 -9.49
N SER A 297 -3.93 13.43 -8.44
CA SER A 297 -4.78 12.72 -7.48
C SER A 297 -4.23 12.76 -6.05
N ALA A 298 -5.14 12.64 -5.09
CA ALA A 298 -4.86 12.61 -3.66
C ALA A 298 -4.16 11.30 -3.24
N ILE A 299 -3.08 11.37 -2.45
CA ILE A 299 -2.34 10.16 -2.03
C ILE A 299 -3.04 9.34 -0.93
N GLY A 300 -4.02 9.91 -0.22
CA GLY A 300 -4.75 9.27 0.88
C GLY A 300 -4.83 10.13 2.16
N ASN A 301 -5.77 9.81 3.04
CA ASN A 301 -6.06 10.58 4.27
C ASN A 301 -5.84 9.74 5.54
N ASP A 302 -5.06 8.66 5.40
CA ASP A 302 -5.06 7.52 6.31
C ASP A 302 -3.70 7.43 7.08
N GLY A 303 -2.91 8.50 7.01
CA GLY A 303 -1.69 8.70 7.80
C GLY A 303 -1.96 9.04 9.28
N PRO A 304 -0.92 9.08 10.14
CA PRO A 304 0.50 9.27 9.78
C PRO A 304 1.28 7.97 9.59
N LEU A 305 0.63 6.82 9.66
CA LEU A 305 1.26 5.50 9.54
C LEU A 305 1.77 5.25 8.10
N TYR A 306 2.78 4.40 7.95
CA TYR A 306 3.41 4.07 6.67
C TYR A 306 2.68 2.89 6.00
N GLY A 307 2.69 2.86 4.66
CA GLY A 307 1.95 1.86 3.87
C GLY A 307 0.49 2.23 3.62
N THR A 308 0.13 3.51 3.76
CA THR A 308 -1.25 4.02 3.80
C THR A 308 -1.72 4.67 2.49
N LEU A 309 -0.99 4.43 1.39
CA LEU A 309 -1.25 5.08 0.09
C LEU A 309 -2.54 4.55 -0.55
N ASN A 310 -3.20 5.40 -1.33
CA ASN A 310 -4.42 5.08 -2.08
C ASN A 310 -4.19 5.14 -3.59
N ASN A 311 -4.84 4.26 -4.34
CA ASN A 311 -4.96 4.32 -5.80
C ASN A 311 -5.99 5.38 -6.21
N PRO A 312 -5.80 6.16 -7.30
CA PRO A 312 -4.70 6.09 -8.27
C PRO A 312 -3.49 6.98 -7.95
N GLY A 313 -3.45 7.65 -6.81
CA GLY A 313 -2.32 8.48 -6.38
C GLY A 313 -0.98 7.73 -6.29
N ASP A 314 -1.01 6.41 -6.16
CA ASP A 314 0.16 5.51 -6.14
C ASP A 314 0.70 5.07 -7.53
N GLN A 315 -0.03 5.32 -8.63
CA GLN A 315 0.37 4.88 -9.97
C GLN A 315 1.54 5.72 -10.53
N SER A 316 2.40 5.11 -11.36
CA SER A 316 3.63 5.76 -11.84
C SER A 316 3.39 7.00 -12.71
N ASP A 317 2.40 6.97 -13.60
CA ASP A 317 2.03 8.08 -14.50
C ASP A 317 1.20 9.18 -13.83
N VAL A 318 0.58 8.89 -12.69
CA VAL A 318 -0.26 9.85 -11.93
C VAL A 318 0.61 10.70 -11.01
N ILE A 319 0.28 11.99 -10.87
CA ILE A 319 0.87 12.89 -9.87
C ILE A 319 0.12 12.72 -8.56
N GLY A 320 0.69 11.92 -7.65
CA GLY A 320 0.16 11.63 -6.32
C GLY A 320 0.56 12.68 -5.29
N VAL A 321 -0.42 13.35 -4.71
CA VAL A 321 -0.24 14.57 -3.91
C VAL A 321 -0.47 14.34 -2.43
N GLY A 322 0.56 14.60 -1.61
CA GLY A 322 0.46 14.66 -0.14
C GLY A 322 0.18 16.06 0.40
N GLY A 323 -0.24 16.14 1.67
CA GLY A 323 -0.71 17.37 2.30
C GLY A 323 0.23 17.91 3.38
N VAL A 324 0.50 19.22 3.37
CA VAL A 324 1.10 19.97 4.49
C VAL A 324 0.10 20.88 5.19
N ASN A 325 0.43 21.28 6.43
CA ASN A 325 -0.24 22.36 7.14
C ASN A 325 0.31 23.75 6.76
N SER A 326 -0.22 24.81 7.38
CA SER A 326 0.22 26.20 7.22
C SER A 326 1.70 26.40 7.60
N GLU A 327 2.17 25.71 8.64
CA GLU A 327 3.58 25.72 9.09
C GLU A 327 4.54 25.01 8.11
N GLY A 328 4.03 24.32 7.09
CA GLY A 328 4.84 23.56 6.13
C GLY A 328 5.29 22.19 6.61
N LYS A 329 4.72 21.65 7.71
CA LYS A 329 4.92 20.27 8.15
C LYS A 329 3.95 19.33 7.43
N ILE A 330 4.34 18.08 7.23
CA ILE A 330 3.43 17.03 6.72
C ILE A 330 2.22 16.93 7.66
N ALA A 331 1.02 17.06 7.10
CA ALA A 331 -0.22 16.96 7.87
C ALA A 331 -0.38 15.53 8.41
N LYS A 332 -0.89 15.36 9.63
CA LYS A 332 -1.00 14.03 10.27
C LYS A 332 -1.78 13.03 9.39
N PHE A 333 -2.92 13.45 8.85
CA PHE A 333 -3.74 12.63 7.95
C PHE A 333 -3.05 12.25 6.63
N SER A 334 -2.00 12.95 6.18
CA SER A 334 -1.42 12.66 4.87
C SER A 334 -0.82 11.26 4.86
N SER A 335 -1.38 10.38 4.02
CA SER A 335 -0.85 9.05 3.77
C SER A 335 0.59 9.11 3.27
N ARG A 336 1.38 8.08 3.62
CA ARG A 336 2.82 8.02 3.39
C ARG A 336 3.37 6.59 3.40
N GLY A 337 4.65 6.45 3.11
CA GLY A 337 5.33 5.17 2.92
C GLY A 337 5.51 4.81 1.45
N MET A 338 6.11 3.65 1.21
CA MET A 338 6.28 3.10 -0.13
C MET A 338 4.96 2.50 -0.66
N SER A 339 4.85 2.29 -1.98
CA SER A 339 3.70 1.59 -2.56
C SER A 339 3.62 0.12 -2.14
N THR A 340 2.46 -0.31 -1.67
CA THR A 340 2.19 -1.69 -1.22
C THR A 340 2.18 -2.72 -2.35
N TRP A 341 1.98 -2.23 -3.59
CA TRP A 341 1.95 -3.00 -4.84
C TRP A 341 3.09 -4.01 -5.02
N GLU A 342 4.31 -3.63 -4.62
CA GLU A 342 5.56 -4.39 -4.79
C GLU A 342 6.10 -5.00 -3.49
N ILE A 343 5.48 -4.75 -2.33
CA ILE A 343 5.98 -5.21 -1.02
C ILE A 343 6.17 -6.74 -0.93
N PRO A 344 5.32 -7.61 -1.54
CA PRO A 344 5.56 -9.06 -1.59
C PRO A 344 6.82 -9.49 -2.37
N ARG A 345 7.54 -8.54 -2.98
CA ARG A 345 8.83 -8.75 -3.64
C ARG A 345 9.97 -7.97 -2.96
N GLY A 346 9.67 -7.30 -1.84
CA GLY A 346 10.62 -6.67 -0.92
C GLY A 346 10.33 -5.20 -0.60
N TYR A 347 10.16 -4.34 -1.62
CA TYR A 347 10.17 -2.88 -1.45
C TYR A 347 9.28 -2.17 -2.46
N GLY A 348 8.53 -1.16 -2.03
CA GLY A 348 7.70 -0.31 -2.90
C GLY A 348 8.46 0.81 -3.64
N ARG A 349 7.77 1.47 -4.57
CA ARG A 349 8.21 2.71 -5.24
C ARG A 349 8.07 3.94 -4.31
N VAL A 350 8.83 4.99 -4.60
CA VAL A 350 8.75 6.29 -3.89
C VAL A 350 7.44 7.01 -4.21
N LYS A 351 6.65 7.27 -3.16
CA LYS A 351 5.43 8.08 -3.14
C LYS A 351 5.29 8.76 -1.75
N PRO A 352 4.49 9.85 -1.59
CA PRO A 352 3.87 10.67 -2.65
C PRO A 352 4.92 11.22 -3.62
N ASP A 353 4.49 11.72 -4.78
CA ASP A 353 5.40 12.36 -5.74
C ASP A 353 5.84 13.74 -5.23
N ILE A 354 4.86 14.53 -4.76
CA ILE A 354 5.01 15.92 -4.34
C ILE A 354 4.01 16.25 -3.22
N ILE A 355 4.29 17.29 -2.44
CA ILE A 355 3.39 17.77 -1.38
C ILE A 355 3.01 19.24 -1.57
N THR A 356 1.82 19.62 -1.10
CA THR A 356 1.37 21.01 -1.06
C THR A 356 0.37 21.25 0.07
N HIS A 357 -0.10 22.49 0.27
CA HIS A 357 -1.06 22.83 1.32
C HIS A 357 -2.34 22.00 1.19
N GLY A 358 -2.63 21.22 2.23
CA GLY A 358 -3.81 20.35 2.31
C GLY A 358 -4.60 20.49 3.62
N SER A 359 -4.12 21.28 4.59
CA SER A 359 -4.88 21.60 5.81
C SER A 359 -5.44 23.01 5.76
N GLN A 360 -6.69 23.17 6.19
CA GLN A 360 -7.41 24.46 6.33
C GLN A 360 -7.44 25.35 5.08
N VAL A 361 -7.33 24.79 3.87
CA VAL A 361 -7.38 25.55 2.62
C VAL A 361 -8.79 26.12 2.42
N LYS A 362 -8.87 27.40 2.04
CA LYS A 362 -10.13 28.08 1.71
C LYS A 362 -10.53 27.77 0.25
N GLY A 363 -11.82 27.61 0.01
CA GLY A 363 -12.40 27.43 -1.34
C GLY A 363 -13.91 27.64 -1.34
N SER A 364 -14.50 27.64 -2.53
CA SER A 364 -15.93 27.91 -2.73
C SER A 364 -16.87 26.98 -1.94
N ASN A 365 -18.00 27.50 -1.50
CA ASN A 365 -19.07 26.75 -0.83
C ASN A 365 -20.36 26.77 -1.66
N VAL A 366 -21.16 25.70 -1.68
CA VAL A 366 -22.35 25.59 -2.57
C VAL A 366 -23.34 26.76 -2.46
N GLY A 367 -23.54 27.29 -1.25
CA GLY A 367 -24.41 28.46 -1.00
C GLY A 367 -23.79 29.82 -1.37
N GLY A 368 -22.60 29.86 -1.98
CA GLY A 368 -21.80 31.07 -2.15
C GLY A 368 -20.80 31.27 -1.00
N GLY A 369 -19.85 32.18 -1.23
CA GLY A 369 -18.79 32.49 -0.29
C GLY A 369 -17.79 31.33 -0.12
N CYS A 370 -17.12 31.31 1.04
CA CYS A 370 -15.95 30.48 1.26
C CYS A 370 -16.10 29.54 2.46
N ARG A 371 -15.62 28.30 2.31
CA ARG A 371 -15.45 27.30 3.37
C ARG A 371 -13.97 26.90 3.49
N SER A 372 -13.58 26.37 4.65
CA SER A 372 -12.25 25.77 4.86
C SER A 372 -12.37 24.25 5.00
N LEU A 373 -11.43 23.50 4.41
CA LEU A 373 -11.38 22.04 4.49
C LEU A 373 -9.94 21.53 4.66
N SER A 374 -9.80 20.31 5.17
CA SER A 374 -8.52 19.60 5.27
C SER A 374 -8.59 18.19 4.69
N GLY A 375 -7.58 17.81 3.90
CA GLY A 375 -7.39 16.48 3.30
C GLY A 375 -6.36 16.50 2.16
N THR A 376 -5.89 15.34 1.70
CA THR A 376 -5.11 15.26 0.44
C THR A 376 -6.00 15.44 -0.79
N SER A 377 -7.30 15.15 -0.66
CA SER A 377 -8.37 15.59 -1.58
C SER A 377 -8.40 17.11 -1.79
N VAL A 378 -7.92 17.88 -0.82
CA VAL A 378 -7.77 19.34 -0.83
C VAL A 378 -6.40 19.78 -1.38
N ALA A 379 -5.34 18.97 -1.18
CA ALA A 379 -4.02 19.23 -1.74
C ALA A 379 -3.95 18.97 -3.26
N SER A 380 -4.66 17.96 -3.77
CA SER A 380 -4.74 17.64 -5.20
C SER A 380 -5.15 18.84 -6.08
N PRO A 381 -6.25 19.58 -5.82
CA PRO A 381 -6.65 20.73 -6.62
C PRO A 381 -5.72 21.94 -6.47
N VAL A 382 -4.95 22.05 -5.38
CA VAL A 382 -3.87 23.05 -5.28
C VAL A 382 -2.78 22.75 -6.31
N ILE A 383 -2.37 21.49 -6.51
CA ILE A 383 -1.46 21.10 -7.59
C ILE A 383 -2.13 21.32 -8.96
N ALA A 384 -3.37 20.86 -9.17
CA ALA A 384 -4.04 20.96 -10.47
C ALA A 384 -4.26 22.42 -10.93
N GLY A 385 -4.68 23.30 -10.01
CA GLY A 385 -4.84 24.72 -10.28
C GLY A 385 -3.51 25.43 -10.50
N ALA A 386 -2.50 25.18 -9.66
CA ALA A 386 -1.17 25.72 -9.86
C ALA A 386 -0.54 25.24 -11.18
N LEU A 387 -0.75 23.99 -11.57
CA LEU A 387 -0.31 23.44 -12.84
C LEU A 387 -1.01 24.11 -14.02
N ALA A 388 -2.33 24.32 -13.95
CA ALA A 388 -3.07 25.01 -15.02
C ALA A 388 -2.56 26.44 -15.24
N LEU A 389 -2.25 27.14 -14.13
CA LEU A 389 -1.58 28.44 -14.16
C LEU A 389 -0.19 28.34 -14.83
N ILE A 390 0.65 27.41 -14.39
CA ILE A 390 2.00 27.17 -14.92
C ILE A 390 1.98 26.91 -16.44
N LEU A 391 1.14 25.97 -16.91
CA LEU A 391 1.07 25.61 -18.33
C LEU A 391 0.52 26.73 -19.21
N SER A 392 -0.40 27.56 -18.70
CA SER A 392 -0.93 28.71 -19.45
C SER A 392 0.13 29.77 -19.76
N GLY A 393 1.26 29.79 -19.03
CA GLY A 393 2.39 30.68 -19.29
C GLY A 393 3.29 30.27 -20.48
N ALA A 394 3.05 29.10 -21.09
CA ALA A 394 3.89 28.57 -22.17
C ALA A 394 3.09 27.73 -23.20
N LEU A 395 1.87 28.16 -23.55
CA LEU A 395 1.01 27.44 -24.51
C LEU A 395 1.65 27.21 -25.89
N ASN A 396 2.58 28.07 -26.30
CA ASN A 396 3.39 27.91 -27.51
C ASN A 396 4.27 26.65 -27.50
N LYS A 397 4.66 26.15 -26.32
CA LYS A 397 5.38 24.88 -26.11
C LYS A 397 4.46 23.67 -25.84
N SER A 398 3.14 23.81 -25.93
CA SER A 398 2.16 22.77 -25.55
C SER A 398 2.37 21.39 -26.19
N HIS A 399 2.97 21.30 -27.37
CA HIS A 399 3.34 20.03 -28.01
C HIS A 399 4.31 19.17 -27.17
N GLN A 400 5.17 19.82 -26.37
CA GLN A 400 6.19 19.23 -25.50
C GLN A 400 5.62 18.76 -24.14
N PHE A 401 4.39 19.17 -23.81
CA PHE A 401 3.77 18.86 -22.54
C PHE A 401 3.03 17.51 -22.61
N ASN A 402 3.39 16.63 -21.68
CA ASN A 402 2.83 15.30 -21.50
C ASN A 402 2.95 14.93 -20.00
N PRO A 403 2.28 13.86 -19.52
CA PRO A 403 2.29 13.48 -18.10
C PRO A 403 3.70 13.37 -17.49
N ALA A 404 4.66 12.73 -18.17
CA ALA A 404 6.03 12.62 -17.66
C ALA A 404 6.80 13.95 -17.69
N SER A 405 6.75 14.72 -18.78
CA SER A 405 7.48 16.00 -18.87
C SER A 405 7.00 17.00 -17.83
N VAL A 406 5.68 17.08 -17.61
CA VAL A 406 5.08 17.90 -16.55
C VAL A 406 5.45 17.37 -15.17
N LYS A 407 5.39 16.06 -14.94
CA LYS A 407 5.80 15.45 -13.66
C LYS A 407 7.26 15.76 -13.36
N GLN A 408 8.18 15.59 -14.33
CA GLN A 408 9.58 15.98 -14.21
C GLN A 408 9.75 17.45 -13.77
N ILE A 409 9.06 18.40 -14.42
CA ILE A 409 9.14 19.83 -14.11
C ILE A 409 8.67 20.16 -12.69
N LEU A 410 7.62 19.49 -12.20
CA LEU A 410 7.13 19.67 -10.83
C LEU A 410 8.07 19.05 -9.80
N LEU A 411 8.64 17.88 -10.08
CA LEU A 411 9.55 17.16 -9.19
C LEU A 411 10.93 17.84 -9.09
N GLU A 412 11.54 18.20 -10.22
CA GLU A 412 12.79 18.98 -10.26
C GLU A 412 12.63 20.40 -9.71
N GLY A 413 11.40 20.94 -9.73
CA GLY A 413 11.07 22.23 -9.16
C GLY A 413 10.76 22.22 -7.66
N ALA A 414 10.50 21.05 -7.06
CA ALA A 414 10.04 20.93 -5.69
C ALA A 414 11.12 21.36 -4.66
N THR A 415 10.67 21.87 -3.52
CA THR A 415 11.52 22.33 -2.42
C THR A 415 11.44 21.33 -1.26
N ARG A 416 12.47 20.49 -1.12
CA ARG A 416 12.59 19.53 -0.01
C ARG A 416 12.45 20.23 1.34
N LEU A 417 11.62 19.66 2.22
CA LEU A 417 11.53 20.00 3.63
C LEU A 417 12.69 19.34 4.40
N PRO A 418 13.25 19.98 5.44
CA PRO A 418 14.18 19.33 6.35
C PRO A 418 13.46 18.25 7.18
N ASN A 419 14.23 17.28 7.70
CA ASN A 419 13.77 16.28 8.68
C ASN A 419 12.56 15.41 8.25
N ASN A 420 12.32 15.27 6.94
CA ASN A 420 11.30 14.38 6.37
C ASN A 420 11.96 13.53 5.27
N ASN A 421 11.63 12.24 5.16
CA ASN A 421 12.21 11.36 4.14
C ASN A 421 11.38 11.29 2.85
N MET A 422 11.95 10.73 1.78
CA MET A 422 11.31 10.70 0.46
C MET A 422 9.95 9.99 0.43
N PHE A 423 9.69 9.04 1.33
CA PHE A 423 8.39 8.38 1.45
C PHE A 423 7.35 9.19 2.25
N GLU A 424 7.71 10.34 2.81
CA GLU A 424 6.80 11.27 3.50
C GLU A 424 6.49 12.50 2.65
N GLN A 425 7.49 13.01 1.93
CA GLN A 425 7.39 14.28 1.19
C GLN A 425 7.55 14.16 -0.33
N GLY A 426 7.88 12.99 -0.86
CA GLY A 426 8.34 12.87 -2.25
C GLY A 426 9.56 13.77 -2.46
N TYR A 427 9.53 14.56 -3.53
CA TYR A 427 10.56 15.57 -3.82
C TYR A 427 10.42 16.85 -2.98
N GLY A 428 9.36 16.98 -2.17
CA GLY A 428 9.09 18.13 -1.32
C GLY A 428 7.95 19.02 -1.81
N LYS A 429 7.94 20.26 -1.30
CA LYS A 429 6.83 21.19 -1.47
C LYS A 429 6.83 21.83 -2.87
N LEU A 430 5.66 21.93 -3.50
CA LEU A 430 5.47 22.65 -4.77
C LEU A 430 6.03 24.08 -4.70
N ASN A 431 6.84 24.45 -5.70
CA ASN A 431 7.38 25.79 -5.89
C ASN A 431 7.05 26.29 -7.30
N ILE A 432 5.97 27.06 -7.42
CA ILE A 432 5.39 27.52 -8.69
C ILE A 432 6.42 28.26 -9.55
N LEU A 433 7.21 29.17 -8.95
CA LEU A 433 8.17 29.99 -9.69
C LEU A 433 9.32 29.14 -10.27
N LYS A 434 9.83 28.17 -9.49
CA LYS A 434 10.86 27.24 -9.95
C LYS A 434 10.33 26.32 -11.06
N SER A 435 9.08 25.87 -10.96
CA SER A 435 8.43 25.09 -12.02
C SER A 435 8.21 25.89 -13.31
N VAL A 436 7.87 27.18 -13.25
CA VAL A 436 7.81 28.04 -14.46
C VAL A 436 9.19 28.24 -15.09
N GLU A 437 10.22 28.49 -14.29
CA GLU A 437 11.60 28.62 -14.78
C GLU A 437 12.06 27.35 -15.52
N LEU A 438 11.77 26.18 -14.94
CA LEU A 438 12.03 24.88 -15.57
C LEU A 438 11.18 24.68 -16.83
N LEU A 439 9.87 24.95 -16.82
CA LEU A 439 8.99 24.85 -17.98
C LEU A 439 9.48 25.67 -19.18
N LEU A 440 9.90 26.92 -18.95
CA LEU A 440 10.40 27.80 -20.00
C LEU A 440 11.72 27.29 -20.60
N SER A 441 12.60 26.71 -19.78
CA SER A 441 13.88 26.11 -20.20
C SER A 441 13.78 24.64 -20.63
N TYR A 442 12.63 23.99 -20.45
CA TYR A 442 12.49 22.54 -20.62
C TYR A 442 12.75 22.08 -22.07
N SER A 443 13.43 20.94 -22.16
CA SER A 443 13.59 20.11 -23.35
C SER A 443 13.15 18.67 -23.01
N PRO A 444 12.37 17.99 -23.88
CA PRO A 444 11.97 16.60 -23.68
C PRO A 444 13.15 15.67 -23.36
N LYS A 445 13.08 15.00 -22.20
CA LYS A 445 14.19 14.19 -21.66
C LYS A 445 13.68 12.98 -20.87
N ILE A 446 14.58 12.02 -20.64
CA ILE A 446 14.33 10.87 -19.76
C ILE A 446 15.04 11.09 -18.43
N THR A 447 14.39 10.75 -17.32
CA THR A 447 14.93 10.88 -15.96
C THR A 447 14.53 9.70 -15.08
N PHE A 448 15.18 9.59 -13.92
CA PHE A 448 14.88 8.60 -12.89
C PHE A 448 14.15 9.25 -11.71
N SER A 449 13.29 8.47 -11.04
CA SER A 449 12.60 8.86 -9.81
C SER A 449 12.64 7.73 -8.78
N PRO A 450 13.43 7.85 -7.68
CA PRO A 450 14.31 8.98 -7.34
C PRO A 450 15.46 9.16 -8.36
N PRO A 451 16.13 10.32 -8.41
CA PRO A 451 17.16 10.60 -9.43
C PRO A 451 18.53 9.98 -9.13
N TYR A 452 18.76 9.53 -7.89
CA TYR A 452 19.94 8.82 -7.40
C TYR A 452 19.55 8.02 -6.15
N ILE A 453 20.45 7.17 -5.64
CA ILE A 453 20.37 6.64 -4.27
C ILE A 453 21.66 6.92 -3.50
N ASP A 454 21.53 7.43 -2.28
CA ASP A 454 22.66 7.66 -1.39
C ASP A 454 22.37 7.19 0.04
N TYR A 455 23.04 6.12 0.46
CA TYR A 455 22.89 5.49 1.78
C TYR A 455 23.46 6.35 2.93
N THR A 456 23.99 7.56 2.64
CA THR A 456 24.43 8.52 3.66
C THR A 456 23.41 9.65 3.91
N GLU A 457 22.37 9.81 3.07
CA GLU A 457 21.35 10.84 3.24
C GLU A 457 20.15 10.36 4.08
N LEU A 458 19.79 11.07 5.16
CA LEU A 458 18.57 10.80 5.94
C LEU A 458 17.27 10.93 5.11
N TYR A 459 17.32 11.69 4.00
CA TYR A 459 16.23 11.78 3.02
C TYR A 459 15.93 10.41 2.36
N MET A 460 16.94 9.54 2.23
CA MET A 460 16.88 8.21 1.61
C MET A 460 16.55 7.08 2.60
N TRP A 461 15.89 7.36 3.73
CA TRP A 461 15.34 6.30 4.59
C TRP A 461 14.41 5.36 3.77
N PRO A 462 14.44 4.02 3.96
CA PRO A 462 15.18 3.27 4.98
C PRO A 462 16.64 2.91 4.61
N TYR A 463 17.08 3.20 3.39
CA TYR A 463 18.42 2.82 2.92
C TYR A 463 19.56 3.43 3.75
N SER A 464 19.34 4.60 4.36
CA SER A 464 20.32 5.25 5.25
C SER A 464 20.27 4.82 6.73
N SER A 465 19.32 4.00 7.18
CA SER A 465 19.31 3.46 8.55
C SER A 465 20.17 2.20 8.76
N GLN A 466 20.72 1.61 7.68
CA GLN A 466 21.59 0.45 7.76
C GLN A 466 22.65 0.43 6.64
N PRO A 467 23.96 0.35 6.97
CA PRO A 467 24.99 0.07 5.96
C PRO A 467 24.89 -1.37 5.45
N LEU A 468 25.35 -1.61 4.22
CA LEU A 468 25.45 -2.95 3.66
C LEU A 468 26.76 -3.64 4.09
N TYR A 469 26.79 -4.97 4.00
CA TYR A 469 27.93 -5.81 4.32
C TYR A 469 27.86 -7.13 3.53
N CYS A 470 28.96 -7.87 3.48
CA CYS A 470 29.04 -9.11 2.69
C CYS A 470 28.05 -10.17 3.19
N GLN A 471 27.63 -11.07 2.29
CA GLN A 471 26.72 -12.20 2.61
C GLN A 471 25.37 -11.76 3.22
N ALA A 472 24.98 -10.50 3.02
CA ALA A 472 23.65 -10.00 3.31
C ALA A 472 22.65 -10.30 2.18
N MET A 473 21.35 -10.33 2.48
CA MET A 473 20.29 -10.28 1.48
C MET A 473 20.44 -9.01 0.60
N PRO A 474 20.19 -9.09 -0.73
CA PRO A 474 20.29 -7.92 -1.60
C PRO A 474 19.34 -6.80 -1.19
N SER A 475 19.87 -5.58 -1.05
CA SER A 475 19.04 -4.39 -0.84
C SER A 475 18.41 -3.94 -2.16
N ILE A 476 17.10 -3.65 -2.16
CA ILE A 476 16.35 -3.34 -3.39
C ILE A 476 15.95 -1.86 -3.43
N VAL A 477 16.36 -1.18 -4.50
CA VAL A 477 15.90 0.18 -4.82
C VAL A 477 14.99 0.11 -6.05
N ASN A 478 13.71 0.41 -5.87
CA ASN A 478 12.74 0.49 -6.97
C ASN A 478 12.65 1.92 -7.51
N VAL A 479 13.04 2.10 -8.77
CA VAL A 479 13.15 3.40 -9.45
C VAL A 479 12.15 3.47 -10.61
N THR A 480 11.34 4.52 -10.66
CA THR A 480 10.50 4.84 -11.82
C THR A 480 11.33 5.56 -12.88
N ILE A 481 11.28 5.11 -14.12
CA ILE A 481 11.85 5.80 -15.28
C ILE A 481 10.76 6.69 -15.86
N LEU A 482 11.02 7.99 -16.03
CA LEU A 482 10.07 8.95 -16.62
C LEU A 482 10.53 9.33 -18.03
N ASN A 483 9.76 8.99 -19.06
CA ASN A 483 10.03 9.33 -20.45
C ASN A 483 9.26 10.60 -20.88
N GLY A 484 9.89 11.76 -20.74
CA GLY A 484 9.31 13.03 -21.18
C GLY A 484 9.30 13.24 -22.71
N ILE A 485 9.87 12.32 -23.49
CA ILE A 485 9.99 12.43 -24.96
C ILE A 485 8.73 11.92 -25.67
N SER A 486 8.21 10.75 -25.27
CA SER A 486 7.25 9.99 -26.08
C SER A 486 6.37 9.03 -25.25
N VAL A 487 5.21 8.68 -25.81
CA VAL A 487 4.21 7.76 -25.20
C VAL A 487 4.62 6.29 -25.19
N SER A 488 5.82 6.00 -25.67
CA SER A 488 6.52 4.74 -25.48
C SER A 488 8.02 4.95 -25.67
N GLY A 489 8.85 4.14 -25.01
CA GLY A 489 10.30 4.14 -25.17
C GLY A 489 10.85 2.73 -25.04
N LYS A 490 11.89 2.38 -25.81
CA LYS A 490 12.47 1.03 -25.80
C LYS A 490 13.85 1.05 -25.14
N ILE A 491 14.07 0.19 -24.15
CA ILE A 491 15.44 -0.07 -23.65
C ILE A 491 16.15 -0.91 -24.71
N THR A 492 17.24 -0.38 -25.28
CA THR A 492 17.88 -0.92 -26.49
C THR A 492 19.07 -1.84 -26.23
N ALA A 493 19.66 -1.72 -25.05
CA ALA A 493 20.78 -2.54 -24.57
C ALA A 493 20.57 -2.86 -23.08
N GLU A 494 21.23 -3.91 -22.58
CA GLU A 494 21.20 -4.26 -21.17
C GLU A 494 21.81 -3.12 -20.31
N PRO A 495 21.24 -2.79 -19.14
CA PRO A 495 21.79 -1.79 -18.24
C PRO A 495 23.18 -2.22 -17.72
N LEU A 496 24.13 -1.28 -17.73
CA LEU A 496 25.53 -1.56 -17.40
C LEU A 496 25.92 -0.93 -16.06
N TRP A 497 26.68 -1.66 -15.25
CA TRP A 497 27.21 -1.17 -13.96
C TRP A 497 28.60 -0.59 -14.15
N TYR A 498 28.78 0.68 -13.77
CA TYR A 498 30.05 1.40 -13.85
C TYR A 498 30.57 1.74 -12.44
N PRO A 499 31.31 0.82 -11.79
CA PRO A 499 31.94 1.08 -10.51
C PRO A 499 33.10 2.07 -10.63
N TYR A 500 33.19 3.02 -9.71
CA TYR A 500 34.31 3.97 -9.65
C TYR A 500 35.45 3.38 -8.81
N VAL A 501 36.57 3.03 -9.45
CA VAL A 501 37.71 2.33 -8.82
C VAL A 501 38.30 3.16 -7.68
N ASP A 502 38.47 4.46 -7.89
CA ASP A 502 38.97 5.44 -6.92
C ASP A 502 37.95 5.81 -5.81
N LYS A 503 36.76 5.19 -5.84
CA LYS A 503 35.69 5.32 -4.83
C LYS A 503 35.12 3.96 -4.44
N ASN A 504 35.94 2.90 -4.51
CA ASN A 504 35.63 1.53 -4.06
C ASN A 504 34.37 0.90 -4.70
N GLY A 505 33.95 1.37 -5.87
CA GLY A 505 32.76 0.87 -6.57
C GLY A 505 32.82 -0.63 -6.86
N GLN A 506 34.03 -1.16 -7.05
CA GLN A 506 34.29 -2.57 -7.34
C GLN A 506 33.93 -3.52 -6.18
N LEU A 507 33.72 -3.01 -4.97
CA LEU A 507 33.37 -3.80 -3.77
C LEU A 507 31.88 -4.19 -3.70
N ILE A 508 31.03 -3.57 -4.53
CA ILE A 508 29.62 -3.97 -4.69
C ILE A 508 29.38 -4.56 -6.08
N ASP A 509 28.45 -5.50 -6.13
CA ASP A 509 27.82 -5.92 -7.39
C ASP A 509 26.38 -5.42 -7.42
N VAL A 510 25.88 -5.29 -8.65
CA VAL A 510 24.54 -4.77 -8.93
C VAL A 510 23.87 -5.68 -9.95
N GLN A 511 22.68 -6.16 -9.63
CA GLN A 511 21.75 -6.81 -10.56
C GLN A 511 20.59 -5.86 -10.85
N ILE A 512 20.11 -5.85 -12.10
CA ILE A 512 19.14 -4.87 -12.58
C ILE A 512 18.02 -5.57 -13.34
N SER A 513 16.79 -5.43 -12.85
CA SER A 513 15.58 -5.90 -13.53
C SER A 513 14.78 -4.72 -14.07
N TYR A 514 14.28 -4.83 -15.31
CA TYR A 514 13.67 -3.72 -16.06
C TYR A 514 12.74 -4.26 -17.17
N PRO A 515 11.76 -3.48 -17.66
CA PRO A 515 10.93 -3.85 -18.81
C PRO A 515 11.64 -3.52 -20.12
N SER A 516 11.36 -4.25 -21.20
CA SER A 516 11.86 -3.92 -22.54
C SER A 516 11.22 -2.64 -23.13
N LEU A 517 10.02 -2.29 -22.64
CA LEU A 517 9.21 -1.17 -23.08
C LEU A 517 8.83 -0.29 -21.87
N LEU A 518 9.05 1.01 -21.98
CA LEU A 518 8.41 2.05 -21.18
C LEU A 518 7.08 2.37 -21.85
N TRP A 519 5.98 2.29 -21.09
CA TRP A 519 4.63 2.64 -21.56
C TRP A 519 3.70 2.96 -20.36
N PRO A 520 2.88 4.02 -20.42
CA PRO A 520 2.83 5.04 -21.47
C PRO A 520 4.03 5.99 -21.35
N TRP A 521 4.06 6.85 -20.33
CA TRP A 521 5.15 7.82 -20.15
C TRP A 521 6.15 7.41 -19.08
N SER A 522 6.02 6.20 -18.52
CA SER A 522 6.96 5.66 -17.54
C SER A 522 7.31 4.18 -17.73
N GLY A 523 8.32 3.75 -17.00
CA GLY A 523 8.64 2.35 -16.74
C GLY A 523 9.33 2.23 -15.39
N TRP A 524 10.04 1.13 -15.15
CA TRP A 524 10.65 0.83 -13.85
C TRP A 524 12.03 0.20 -13.99
N MET A 525 12.81 0.29 -12.93
CA MET A 525 14.10 -0.39 -12.76
C MET A 525 14.21 -0.82 -11.30
N ALA A 526 14.29 -2.13 -11.06
CA ALA A 526 14.54 -2.71 -9.75
C ALA A 526 16.03 -3.01 -9.63
N ILE A 527 16.72 -2.32 -8.72
CA ILE A 527 18.16 -2.43 -8.51
C ILE A 527 18.41 -3.27 -7.27
N HIS A 528 19.07 -4.41 -7.43
CA HIS A 528 19.51 -5.28 -6.34
C HIS A 528 20.99 -5.03 -6.08
N ILE A 529 21.34 -4.62 -4.86
CA ILE A 529 22.70 -4.24 -4.46
C ILE A 529 23.23 -5.22 -3.42
N THR A 530 24.41 -5.80 -3.68
CA THR A 530 25.13 -6.69 -2.76
C THR A 530 26.57 -6.23 -2.54
N VAL A 531 27.16 -6.59 -1.40
CA VAL A 531 28.58 -6.38 -1.10
C VAL A 531 29.33 -7.70 -1.30
N LYS A 532 30.51 -7.64 -1.93
CA LYS A 532 31.34 -8.82 -2.22
C LYS A 532 31.88 -9.49 -0.96
N ASN A 533 32.14 -10.79 -1.07
CA ASN A 533 32.79 -11.56 -0.01
C ASN A 533 34.19 -11.00 0.32
N ASP A 534 34.94 -10.55 -0.68
CA ASP A 534 36.27 -9.95 -0.49
C ASP A 534 36.20 -8.62 0.29
N ALA A 535 35.01 -7.99 0.37
CA ALA A 535 34.75 -6.77 1.13
C ALA A 535 34.18 -7.04 2.54
N CYS A 536 34.17 -8.30 3.03
CA CYS A 536 33.66 -8.65 4.36
C CYS A 536 34.30 -7.89 5.55
N PHE A 537 35.50 -7.33 5.36
CA PHE A 537 36.24 -6.58 6.38
C PHE A 537 36.38 -5.08 6.06
N PHE A 538 35.76 -4.60 4.99
CA PHE A 538 35.86 -3.20 4.55
C PHE A 538 34.86 -2.30 5.30
N GLU A 539 35.31 -1.14 5.77
CA GLU A 539 34.44 -0.05 6.22
C GLU A 539 34.65 1.18 5.34
N GLY A 540 33.56 1.81 4.90
CA GLY A 540 33.62 3.08 4.19
C GLY A 540 32.49 3.29 3.21
N ILE A 541 32.80 3.98 2.11
CA ILE A 541 31.84 4.35 1.07
C ILE A 541 32.29 3.72 -0.26
N SER A 542 31.32 3.13 -0.96
CA SER A 542 31.43 2.63 -2.33
C SER A 542 30.54 3.49 -3.25
N LYS A 543 31.04 3.84 -4.45
CA LYS A 543 30.29 4.63 -5.44
C LYS A 543 30.43 4.09 -6.87
N GLY A 544 29.39 4.30 -7.66
CA GLY A 544 29.38 4.09 -9.11
C GLY A 544 28.08 4.62 -9.72
N HIS A 545 27.77 4.19 -10.94
CA HIS A 545 26.46 4.46 -11.54
C HIS A 545 26.00 3.32 -12.45
N ILE A 546 24.68 3.21 -12.63
CA ILE A 546 24.09 2.42 -13.71
C ILE A 546 23.97 3.31 -14.94
N SER A 547 24.38 2.82 -16.11
CA SER A 547 24.08 3.47 -17.39
C SER A 547 22.97 2.72 -18.13
N LEU A 548 22.03 3.46 -18.71
CA LEU A 548 20.88 2.93 -19.43
C LEU A 548 20.72 3.61 -20.79
N GLN A 549 20.50 2.81 -21.85
CA GLN A 549 20.23 3.31 -23.20
C GLN A 549 18.76 3.10 -23.58
N ILE A 550 18.05 4.20 -23.85
CA ILE A 550 16.64 4.20 -24.24
C ILE A 550 16.48 4.93 -25.58
N GLN A 551 15.74 4.30 -26.49
CA GLN A 551 15.32 4.87 -27.75
C GLN A 551 13.87 5.35 -27.65
N ALA A 552 13.62 6.57 -28.09
CA ALA A 552 12.33 7.24 -28.09
C ALA A 552 12.14 8.03 -29.39
N THR A 553 10.92 8.07 -29.94
CA THR A 553 10.62 8.89 -31.14
C THR A 553 10.04 10.23 -30.70
N ASN A 554 10.67 11.35 -31.08
CA ASN A 554 10.20 12.68 -30.67
C ASN A 554 8.94 13.13 -31.45
N PHE A 555 8.46 14.35 -31.20
CA PHE A 555 7.27 14.92 -31.84
C PHE A 555 7.46 15.31 -33.33
N GLU A 556 8.65 15.12 -33.89
CA GLU A 556 9.03 15.39 -35.27
C GLU A 556 9.30 14.07 -36.04
N ASP A 557 8.87 12.94 -35.46
CA ASP A 557 9.18 11.57 -35.89
C ASP A 557 10.68 11.20 -35.92
N ASN A 558 11.55 12.04 -35.34
CA ASN A 558 12.98 11.79 -35.22
C ASN A 558 13.30 10.81 -34.07
N ILE A 559 14.17 9.82 -34.34
CA ILE A 559 14.62 8.85 -33.34
C ILE A 559 15.68 9.48 -32.43
N VAL A 560 15.37 9.59 -31.13
CA VAL A 560 16.26 10.09 -30.07
C VAL A 560 16.76 8.92 -29.24
N ASN A 561 18.07 8.65 -29.33
CA ASN A 561 18.76 7.68 -28.47
C ASN A 561 19.32 8.41 -27.25
N SER A 562 18.70 8.22 -26.08
CA SER A 562 19.13 8.78 -24.80
C SER A 562 20.01 7.79 -24.03
N THR A 563 21.19 8.22 -23.59
CA THR A 563 21.95 7.54 -22.54
C THR A 563 21.79 8.31 -21.24
N ILE A 564 21.35 7.64 -20.18
CA ILE A 564 21.13 8.25 -18.85
C ILE A 564 21.82 7.45 -17.76
N HIS A 565 22.24 8.13 -16.70
CA HIS A 565 23.05 7.56 -15.62
C HIS A 565 22.33 7.69 -14.27
N PHE A 566 22.23 6.61 -13.51
CA PHE A 566 21.66 6.59 -12.16
C PHE A 566 22.79 6.42 -11.12
N PRO A 567 23.14 7.47 -10.34
CA PRO A 567 24.22 7.40 -9.35
C PRO A 567 23.84 6.54 -8.14
N ILE A 568 24.81 5.76 -7.66
CA ILE A 568 24.70 4.91 -6.48
C ILE A 568 25.84 5.24 -5.50
N THR A 569 25.49 5.61 -4.27
CA THR A 569 26.41 5.64 -3.12
C THR A 569 25.95 4.64 -2.06
N VAL A 570 26.81 3.70 -1.70
CA VAL A 570 26.56 2.71 -0.63
C VAL A 570 27.52 2.97 0.53
N LYS A 571 26.99 2.95 1.76
CA LYS A 571 27.81 2.82 2.97
C LYS A 571 28.02 1.32 3.24
N ILE A 572 29.28 0.88 3.30
CA ILE A 572 29.66 -0.50 3.61
C ILE A 572 30.26 -0.55 5.02
N MET A 573 30.02 -1.63 5.74
CA MET A 573 30.72 -1.97 6.98
C MET A 573 31.21 -3.43 7.00
N PRO A 574 32.11 -3.80 7.92
CA PRO A 574 32.51 -5.19 8.14
C PRO A 574 31.31 -6.04 8.54
N LYS A 575 31.31 -7.33 8.19
CA LYS A 575 30.21 -8.26 8.46
C LYS A 575 29.86 -8.28 9.97
N PRO A 576 28.63 -7.91 10.38
CA PRO A 576 28.20 -8.00 11.77
C PRO A 576 28.28 -9.44 12.30
N PRO A 577 28.56 -9.64 13.60
CA PRO A 577 28.57 -10.98 14.18
C PRO A 577 27.18 -11.62 14.07
N ARG A 578 27.14 -12.95 13.87
CA ARG A 578 25.90 -13.73 13.68
C ARG A 578 24.79 -13.34 14.67
N HIS A 579 25.13 -13.19 15.95
CA HIS A 579 24.18 -12.86 17.02
C HIS A 579 23.55 -11.45 16.94
N LYS A 580 24.02 -10.58 16.03
CA LYS A 580 23.38 -9.29 15.71
C LYS A 580 22.65 -9.29 14.36
N ARG A 581 22.66 -10.39 13.59
CA ARG A 581 21.95 -10.50 12.30
C ARG A 581 20.61 -11.19 12.48
N VAL A 582 19.57 -10.54 11.98
CA VAL A 582 18.16 -10.94 12.09
C VAL A 582 17.57 -10.98 10.69
N LEU A 583 16.91 -12.08 10.33
CA LEU A 583 16.22 -12.22 9.06
C LEU A 583 14.72 -12.04 9.29
N TRP A 584 14.10 -11.10 8.57
CA TRP A 584 12.65 -10.90 8.52
C TRP A 584 12.09 -11.68 7.33
N ASP A 585 11.12 -12.56 7.57
CA ASP A 585 10.38 -13.23 6.52
C ASP A 585 9.31 -12.30 5.92
N GLN A 586 9.49 -11.88 4.67
CA GLN A 586 8.46 -11.22 3.85
C GLN A 586 7.85 -12.17 2.81
N TYR A 587 8.43 -13.38 2.64
CA TYR A 587 7.98 -14.30 1.61
C TYR A 587 6.67 -14.99 2.01
N HIS A 588 6.37 -15.12 3.31
CA HIS A 588 5.11 -15.70 3.77
C HIS A 588 4.02 -14.68 4.16
N ASN A 589 4.26 -13.38 3.91
CA ASN A 589 3.17 -12.40 3.84
C ASN A 589 2.58 -12.34 2.42
N LEU A 590 1.29 -12.07 2.29
CA LEU A 590 0.56 -11.98 1.04
C LEU A 590 0.71 -10.60 0.38
N ARG A 591 0.13 -10.47 -0.82
CA ARG A 591 -0.08 -9.16 -1.45
C ARG A 591 -1.24 -8.45 -0.77
N TYR A 592 -1.37 -7.14 -0.97
CA TYR A 592 -2.42 -6.32 -0.33
C TYR A 592 -3.00 -5.24 -1.26
N PRO A 593 -4.31 -5.28 -1.62
CA PRO A 593 -5.28 -6.37 -1.43
C PRO A 593 -5.34 -7.32 -2.66
N PRO A 594 -5.42 -8.64 -2.46
CA PRO A 594 -5.69 -9.61 -3.52
C PRO A 594 -7.06 -10.30 -3.30
N GLY A 595 -7.41 -10.58 -2.04
CA GLY A 595 -8.66 -11.14 -1.52
C GLY A 595 -8.99 -10.58 -0.14
N TYR A 596 -9.78 -11.27 0.67
CA TYR A 596 -10.12 -10.82 2.04
C TYR A 596 -9.10 -11.38 3.03
N ILE A 597 -8.13 -10.53 3.42
CA ILE A 597 -7.32 -10.75 4.61
C ILE A 597 -7.91 -9.86 5.73
N PRO A 598 -8.53 -10.46 6.76
CA PRO A 598 -9.14 -9.72 7.86
C PRO A 598 -8.08 -9.19 8.83
N ARG A 599 -8.42 -8.11 9.55
CA ARG A 599 -7.57 -7.63 10.64
C ARG A 599 -7.35 -8.67 11.73
N ASP A 600 -6.11 -8.72 12.17
CA ASP A 600 -5.60 -9.32 13.40
C ASP A 600 -6.43 -8.85 14.63
N ASN A 601 -6.51 -7.55 14.93
CA ASN A 601 -7.39 -7.06 16.01
C ASN A 601 -8.89 -6.97 15.63
N LEU A 602 -9.65 -8.02 15.96
CA LEU A 602 -11.09 -8.14 15.69
C LEU A 602 -11.99 -7.12 16.42
N LYS A 603 -11.47 -6.29 17.33
CA LYS A 603 -12.24 -5.12 17.84
C LYS A 603 -12.29 -3.95 16.86
N ILE A 604 -11.41 -3.89 15.86
CA ILE A 604 -11.35 -2.79 14.89
C ILE A 604 -12.42 -2.98 13.80
N LYS A 605 -13.68 -2.70 14.15
CA LYS A 605 -14.84 -2.87 13.25
C LYS A 605 -15.00 -1.78 12.18
N SER A 606 -14.18 -0.73 12.21
CA SER A 606 -14.30 0.42 11.31
C SER A 606 -13.56 0.26 9.97
N ASP A 607 -12.73 -0.76 9.84
CA ASP A 607 -11.87 -1.06 8.70
C ASP A 607 -11.47 -2.55 8.81
N PRO A 608 -12.20 -3.49 8.16
CA PRO A 608 -12.09 -4.92 8.46
C PRO A 608 -10.91 -5.61 7.79
N LEU A 609 -10.27 -4.96 6.81
CA LEU A 609 -9.11 -5.48 6.09
C LEU A 609 -7.82 -5.06 6.79
N ASP A 610 -6.75 -5.86 6.68
CA ASP A 610 -5.43 -5.23 6.54
C ASP A 610 -5.08 -4.99 5.06
N TRP A 611 -4.19 -4.01 4.87
CA TRP A 611 -3.85 -3.36 3.61
C TRP A 611 -2.43 -2.79 3.58
N ARG A 612 -1.61 -3.05 4.61
CA ARG A 612 -0.34 -2.35 4.87
C ARG A 612 0.90 -3.12 4.44
N GLY A 613 0.74 -4.39 4.07
CA GLY A 613 1.77 -5.19 3.43
C GLY A 613 2.78 -5.81 4.40
N ASP A 614 2.54 -5.71 5.70
CA ASP A 614 3.15 -6.55 6.74
C ASP A 614 4.66 -6.61 6.62
N HIS A 615 5.21 -5.40 6.51
CA HIS A 615 6.58 -5.16 6.14
C HIS A 615 7.26 -4.28 7.17
N ILE A 616 8.53 -4.61 7.39
CA ILE A 616 9.41 -4.00 8.39
C ILE A 616 9.61 -2.47 8.22
N HIS A 617 9.12 -1.88 7.12
CA HIS A 617 9.12 -0.43 6.87
C HIS A 617 7.72 0.19 6.65
N THR A 618 6.63 -0.54 6.90
CA THR A 618 5.24 -0.02 6.88
C THR A 618 4.61 -0.04 8.27
N ASN A 619 3.90 -1.10 8.63
CA ASN A 619 3.24 -1.26 9.93
C ASN A 619 4.23 -1.70 11.03
N PHE A 620 5.17 -2.61 10.73
CA PHE A 620 6.25 -2.99 11.65
C PHE A 620 7.45 -2.01 11.72
N ARG A 621 7.26 -0.76 11.27
CA ARG A 621 8.30 0.30 11.22
C ARG A 621 8.90 0.63 12.59
N ASP A 622 8.09 0.73 13.64
CA ASP A 622 8.60 1.16 14.95
C ASP A 622 9.31 0.00 15.67
N MET A 623 8.93 -1.25 15.37
CA MET A 623 9.73 -2.44 15.71
C MET A 623 11.11 -2.41 15.04
N TYR A 624 11.18 -2.12 13.74
CA TYR A 624 12.46 -1.96 13.04
C TYR A 624 13.36 -0.92 13.71
N GLN A 625 12.80 0.26 14.01
CA GLN A 625 13.55 1.33 14.68
C GLN A 625 14.05 0.90 16.06
N HIS A 626 13.25 0.16 16.83
CA HIS A 626 13.68 -0.42 18.11
C HIS A 626 14.84 -1.40 17.95
N LEU A 627 14.76 -2.35 17.01
CA LEU A 627 15.82 -3.34 16.74
C LEU A 627 17.11 -2.67 16.25
N ARG A 628 17.02 -1.67 15.37
CA ARG A 628 18.19 -0.87 14.92
C ARG A 628 18.82 -0.10 16.08
N ASN A 629 18.03 0.45 17.00
CA ASN A 629 18.54 1.14 18.20
C ASN A 629 19.25 0.19 19.18
N LEU A 630 18.86 -1.09 19.22
CA LEU A 630 19.56 -2.16 19.94
C LEU A 630 20.78 -2.72 19.18
N GLY A 631 21.12 -2.15 18.02
CA GLY A 631 22.26 -2.55 17.19
C GLY A 631 22.08 -3.88 16.45
N TYR A 632 20.84 -4.38 16.32
CA TYR A 632 20.55 -5.51 15.43
C TYR A 632 20.48 -5.04 13.98
N TYR A 633 21.01 -5.85 13.07
CA TYR A 633 20.94 -5.65 11.63
C TYR A 633 19.85 -6.57 11.10
N ILE A 634 18.86 -5.98 10.41
CA ILE A 634 17.70 -6.70 9.93
C ILE A 634 17.70 -6.72 8.41
N GLU A 635 17.46 -7.90 7.86
CA GLU A 635 17.53 -8.21 6.44
C GLU A 635 16.17 -8.80 6.00
N VAL A 636 15.74 -8.53 4.77
CA VAL A 636 14.40 -8.95 4.29
C VAL A 636 14.55 -10.17 3.38
N LEU A 637 14.04 -11.32 3.82
CA LEU A 637 13.87 -12.53 3.01
C LEU A 637 12.60 -12.39 2.16
N ARG A 638 12.68 -12.77 0.89
CA ARG A 638 11.64 -12.49 -0.14
C ARG A 638 11.48 -13.68 -1.10
N GLU A 639 12.00 -14.83 -0.68
CA GLU A 639 12.18 -16.09 -1.41
C GLU A 639 12.07 -17.22 -0.37
N PRO A 640 11.78 -18.48 -0.76
CA PRO A 640 11.64 -19.60 0.17
C PRO A 640 12.80 -19.79 1.16
N PHE A 641 12.55 -20.43 2.31
CA PHE A 641 13.55 -20.75 3.35
C PHE A 641 14.72 -21.61 2.84
N THR A 642 14.55 -22.30 1.70
CA THR A 642 15.61 -23.02 1.00
C THR A 642 16.69 -22.09 0.41
N CYS A 643 16.39 -20.80 0.23
CA CYS A 643 17.22 -19.82 -0.47
C CYS A 643 18.19 -19.03 0.44
N PHE A 644 18.16 -19.22 1.77
CA PHE A 644 19.12 -18.59 2.69
C PHE A 644 19.95 -19.60 3.49
N ASN A 645 21.15 -19.18 3.92
CA ASN A 645 22.03 -19.94 4.79
C ASN A 645 21.79 -19.57 6.26
N ALA A 646 21.26 -20.48 7.08
CA ALA A 646 21.02 -20.18 8.50
C ALA A 646 22.29 -19.95 9.33
N SER A 647 23.45 -20.40 8.86
CA SER A 647 24.75 -20.12 9.49
C SER A 647 25.07 -18.62 9.57
N ASP A 648 24.45 -17.82 8.69
CA ASP A 648 24.68 -16.39 8.57
C ASP A 648 23.90 -15.53 9.58
N TYR A 649 22.84 -16.08 10.19
CA TYR A 649 21.85 -15.34 10.98
C TYR A 649 21.72 -15.89 12.40
N GLY A 650 21.52 -15.01 13.38
CA GLY A 650 21.24 -15.39 14.76
C GLY A 650 19.79 -15.81 14.93
N ALA A 651 18.85 -15.04 14.37
CA ALA A 651 17.42 -15.33 14.42
C ALA A 651 16.72 -15.12 13.06
N LEU A 652 15.73 -15.95 12.78
CA LEU A 652 14.66 -15.73 11.81
C LEU A 652 13.40 -15.25 12.56
N LEU A 653 12.78 -14.19 12.07
CA LEU A 653 11.47 -13.69 12.51
C LEU A 653 10.44 -14.06 11.45
N ILE A 654 9.43 -14.80 11.89
CA ILE A 654 8.21 -15.09 11.14
C ILE A 654 7.10 -14.31 11.85
N VAL A 655 6.52 -13.32 11.19
CA VAL A 655 5.53 -12.40 11.77
C VAL A 655 4.33 -12.31 10.83
N ASP A 656 3.16 -12.62 11.40
CA ASP A 656 1.85 -12.71 10.73
C ASP A 656 1.87 -13.33 9.31
N PRO A 657 2.33 -14.58 9.14
CA PRO A 657 2.35 -15.24 7.84
C PRO A 657 0.95 -15.73 7.48
N GLU A 658 0.36 -15.21 6.40
CA GLU A 658 -0.96 -15.58 5.91
C GLU A 658 -0.88 -16.50 4.66
N GLU A 659 0.34 -16.80 4.20
CA GLU A 659 0.69 -17.74 3.13
C GLU A 659 0.91 -19.20 3.62
N GLU A 660 0.97 -20.15 2.70
CA GLU A 660 1.37 -21.56 2.94
C GLU A 660 2.89 -21.77 2.82
N PHE A 661 3.45 -22.78 3.50
CA PHE A 661 4.88 -23.15 3.41
C PHE A 661 5.10 -24.38 2.51
N PHE A 662 6.14 -24.37 1.65
CA PHE A 662 6.54 -25.56 0.88
C PHE A 662 7.09 -26.66 1.80
N ASP A 663 6.90 -27.92 1.40
CA ASP A 663 7.35 -29.10 2.15
C ASP A 663 8.89 -29.11 2.38
N ASP A 664 9.65 -28.66 1.39
CA ASP A 664 11.11 -28.49 1.48
C ASP A 664 11.52 -27.44 2.53
N GLU A 665 10.71 -26.39 2.74
CA GLU A 665 11.00 -25.33 3.71
C GLU A 665 10.78 -25.80 5.15
N ILE A 666 9.76 -26.62 5.37
CA ILE A 666 9.47 -27.23 6.67
C ILE A 666 10.63 -28.15 7.09
N ILE A 667 11.14 -28.96 6.14
CA ILE A 667 12.32 -29.81 6.34
C ILE A 667 13.59 -28.97 6.55
N LYS A 668 13.77 -27.89 5.75
CA LYS A 668 14.91 -26.98 5.84
C LYS A 668 14.96 -26.23 7.17
N LEU A 669 13.84 -25.69 7.65
CA LEU A 669 13.78 -24.97 8.92
C LEU A 669 14.07 -25.89 10.11
N GLN A 670 13.52 -27.12 10.11
CA GLN A 670 13.90 -28.11 11.12
C GLN A 670 15.41 -28.37 11.07
N LYS A 671 15.97 -28.61 9.88
CA LYS A 671 17.43 -28.85 9.74
C LYS A 671 18.26 -27.67 10.24
N ASP A 672 17.89 -26.43 9.92
CA ASP A 672 18.65 -25.23 10.30
C ASP A 672 18.64 -24.98 11.82
N VAL A 673 17.51 -25.23 12.49
CA VAL A 673 17.45 -25.16 13.96
C VAL A 673 18.27 -26.28 14.60
N PHE A 674 18.22 -27.50 14.05
CA PHE A 674 18.91 -28.67 14.62
C PHE A 674 20.43 -28.74 14.36
N ASP A 675 20.88 -28.38 13.15
CA ASP A 675 22.26 -28.64 12.72
C ASP A 675 23.11 -27.33 12.71
N LEU A 676 22.47 -26.17 12.56
CA LEU A 676 23.08 -24.83 12.45
C LEU A 676 22.68 -23.87 13.59
N SER A 677 21.92 -24.34 14.58
CA SER A 677 21.58 -23.60 15.80
C SER A 677 20.89 -22.26 15.52
N LEU A 678 19.97 -22.24 14.54
CA LEU A 678 19.13 -21.09 14.24
C LEU A 678 18.17 -20.78 15.40
N GLY A 679 18.08 -19.51 15.79
CA GLY A 679 16.97 -19.00 16.58
C GLY A 679 15.77 -18.72 15.70
N VAL A 680 14.56 -19.08 16.13
CA VAL A 680 13.31 -18.76 15.40
C VAL A 680 12.36 -18.07 16.35
N ILE A 681 11.82 -16.93 15.92
CA ILE A 681 10.82 -16.16 16.65
C ILE A 681 9.56 -16.12 15.80
N VAL A 682 8.45 -16.59 16.36
CA VAL A 682 7.13 -16.56 15.70
C VAL A 682 6.21 -15.63 16.47
N PHE A 683 5.72 -14.61 15.79
CA PHE A 683 4.51 -13.90 16.16
C PHE A 683 3.45 -14.25 15.12
N ALA A 684 2.33 -14.79 15.56
CA ALA A 684 1.17 -15.10 14.72
C ALA A 684 -0.07 -14.49 15.34
N ASP A 685 -1.23 -14.60 14.70
CA ASP A 685 -2.49 -14.03 15.22
C ASP A 685 -3.60 -15.09 15.27
N TRP A 686 -4.87 -14.70 15.16
CA TRP A 686 -5.99 -15.64 15.23
C TRP A 686 -6.23 -16.39 13.92
N TYR A 687 -6.76 -17.61 14.06
CA TYR A 687 -7.41 -18.32 12.98
C TYR A 687 -8.53 -19.20 13.55
N ASN A 688 -9.77 -19.02 13.08
CA ASN A 688 -10.89 -19.88 13.44
C ASN A 688 -11.95 -19.86 12.33
N THR A 689 -12.25 -21.01 11.71
CA THR A 689 -13.16 -21.07 10.55
C THR A 689 -14.58 -20.59 10.86
N THR A 690 -15.03 -20.69 12.11
CA THR A 690 -16.35 -20.23 12.52
C THR A 690 -16.38 -18.73 12.79
N VAL A 691 -15.29 -18.16 13.36
CA VAL A 691 -15.12 -16.70 13.42
C VAL A 691 -15.00 -16.12 12.00
N MET A 692 -14.18 -16.72 11.12
CA MET A 692 -14.08 -16.33 9.70
C MET A 692 -15.45 -16.30 9.03
N ARG A 693 -16.29 -17.34 9.23
CA ARG A 693 -17.68 -17.39 8.75
C ARG A 693 -18.58 -16.31 9.36
N LYS A 694 -18.37 -15.89 10.61
CA LYS A 694 -19.16 -14.83 11.29
C LYS A 694 -18.70 -13.40 10.97
N ILE A 695 -17.43 -13.18 10.61
CA ILE A 695 -16.92 -11.89 10.11
C ILE A 695 -17.02 -11.76 8.58
N THR A 696 -17.75 -12.67 7.93
CA THR A 696 -18.19 -12.46 6.55
C THR A 696 -19.06 -11.21 6.50
N PHE A 697 -18.75 -10.30 5.60
CA PHE A 697 -19.60 -9.14 5.34
C PHE A 697 -20.18 -9.23 3.93
N PHE A 698 -21.47 -8.96 3.81
CA PHE A 698 -22.03 -8.53 2.53
C PHE A 698 -21.73 -7.06 2.38
N ASP A 699 -21.45 -6.67 1.15
CA ASP A 699 -20.64 -5.51 0.86
C ASP A 699 -21.36 -4.66 -0.24
N GLU A 700 -21.21 -3.31 -0.29
CA GLU A 700 -21.73 -2.33 -1.36
C GLU A 700 -20.98 -1.43 -2.57
N ASN A 701 -20.08 -1.52 -3.65
CA ASN A 701 -18.89 -2.13 -4.50
C ASN A 701 -18.59 -3.52 -5.27
N THR A 702 -18.48 -4.78 -4.78
CA THR A 702 -18.49 -6.07 -5.55
C THR A 702 -19.69 -7.06 -5.40
N ARG A 703 -20.74 -6.78 -4.60
CA ARG A 703 -22.01 -7.56 -4.34
C ARG A 703 -21.71 -9.03 -4.00
N GLN A 704 -20.59 -9.24 -3.35
CA GLN A 704 -20.13 -10.54 -2.92
C GLN A 704 -20.14 -10.56 -1.40
N TRP A 705 -20.40 -11.74 -0.86
CA TRP A 705 -20.00 -12.02 0.50
C TRP A 705 -18.48 -12.11 0.52
N TRP A 706 -17.83 -11.13 1.12
CA TRP A 706 -16.40 -11.22 1.38
C TRP A 706 -16.22 -12.24 2.50
N VAL A 707 -15.62 -13.38 2.15
CA VAL A 707 -15.27 -14.46 3.07
C VAL A 707 -13.77 -14.43 3.30
N PRO A 708 -13.27 -14.40 4.54
CA PRO A 708 -11.84 -14.41 4.82
C PRO A 708 -11.15 -15.59 4.14
N ASP A 709 -10.13 -15.30 3.36
CA ASP A 709 -9.35 -16.34 2.68
C ASP A 709 -8.41 -17.08 3.68
N THR A 710 -8.12 -16.44 4.82
CA THR A 710 -7.39 -16.96 5.99
C THR A 710 -7.88 -16.25 7.27
N GLY A 711 -7.24 -16.49 8.43
CA GLY A 711 -7.41 -15.71 9.65
C GLY A 711 -6.70 -14.35 9.54
N GLY A 712 -6.07 -13.87 10.61
CA GLY A 712 -4.88 -13.02 10.43
C GLY A 712 -3.78 -13.93 9.84
N ALA A 713 -2.93 -14.48 10.70
CA ALA A 713 -2.02 -15.56 10.32
C ALA A 713 -2.74 -16.85 9.84
N ASN A 714 -2.11 -17.55 8.90
CA ASN A 714 -2.45 -18.89 8.48
C ASN A 714 -1.92 -19.93 9.49
N ILE A 715 -2.61 -20.04 10.63
CA ILE A 715 -2.23 -20.96 11.70
C ILE A 715 -2.19 -22.45 11.26
N PRO A 716 -3.05 -22.96 10.36
CA PRO A 716 -2.87 -24.30 9.78
C PRO A 716 -1.50 -24.50 9.11
N ALA A 717 -1.02 -23.52 8.33
CA ALA A 717 0.31 -23.59 7.70
C ALA A 717 1.44 -23.49 8.73
N LEU A 718 1.34 -22.59 9.72
CA LEU A 718 2.29 -22.52 10.83
C LEU A 718 2.34 -23.80 11.67
N ASN A 719 1.22 -24.52 11.82
CA ASN A 719 1.21 -25.81 12.50
C ASN A 719 1.93 -26.90 11.69
N GLU A 720 1.80 -26.91 10.36
CA GLU A 720 2.63 -27.77 9.48
C GLU A 720 4.13 -27.42 9.57
N LEU A 721 4.47 -26.14 9.73
CA LEU A 721 5.86 -25.69 9.93
C LEU A 721 6.41 -26.12 11.30
N LEU A 722 5.60 -26.04 12.35
CA LEU A 722 6.03 -26.26 13.75
C LEU A 722 5.93 -27.72 14.22
N GLN A 723 5.23 -28.61 13.50
CA GLN A 723 5.07 -30.01 13.91
C GLN A 723 6.41 -30.75 14.13
N GLY A 724 7.46 -30.38 13.37
CA GLY A 724 8.80 -30.96 13.48
C GLY A 724 9.47 -30.72 14.83
N PHE A 725 8.95 -29.78 15.64
CA PHE A 725 9.37 -29.49 17.01
C PHE A 725 8.34 -29.99 18.04
N GLY A 726 7.21 -30.55 17.61
CA GLY A 726 6.11 -30.96 18.50
C GLY A 726 5.32 -29.80 19.10
N ILE A 727 5.27 -28.66 18.41
CA ILE A 727 4.55 -27.45 18.84
C ILE A 727 3.35 -27.23 17.91
N ALA A 728 2.21 -26.81 18.47
CA ALA A 728 1.04 -26.38 17.70
C ALA A 728 0.26 -25.28 18.40
N LEU A 729 -0.35 -24.40 17.61
CA LEU A 729 -1.27 -23.34 18.01
C LEU A 729 -2.74 -23.80 17.80
N SER A 730 -3.65 -23.19 18.58
CA SER A 730 -5.07 -23.52 18.64
C SER A 730 -5.93 -22.80 17.59
N ASP A 731 -7.23 -23.13 17.56
CA ASP A 731 -8.28 -22.33 16.93
C ASP A 731 -8.97 -21.34 17.91
N LEU A 732 -8.59 -21.34 19.20
CA LEU A 732 -9.12 -20.43 20.22
C LEU A 732 -8.64 -19.00 19.97
N VAL A 733 -9.59 -18.07 19.81
CA VAL A 733 -9.32 -16.62 19.68
C VAL A 733 -9.45 -15.96 21.04
N ALA A 734 -8.31 -15.58 21.64
CA ALA A 734 -8.20 -15.09 23.01
C ALA A 734 -7.97 -13.57 23.08
N GLU A 735 -8.47 -12.92 24.12
CA GLU A 735 -8.36 -11.47 24.25
C GLU A 735 -8.20 -10.96 25.71
N GLY A 736 -7.45 -9.86 25.86
CA GLY A 736 -7.63 -8.90 26.94
C GLY A 736 -6.37 -8.50 27.70
N TYR A 737 -6.52 -7.59 28.66
CA TYR A 737 -5.41 -7.15 29.51
C TYR A 737 -4.86 -8.27 30.38
N TYR A 738 -3.52 -8.34 30.44
CA TYR A 738 -2.75 -9.20 31.33
C TYR A 738 -1.48 -8.49 31.83
N ARG A 739 -0.79 -9.10 32.79
CA ARG A 739 0.47 -8.59 33.34
C ARG A 739 1.56 -9.65 33.28
N MET A 740 2.75 -9.21 32.90
CA MET A 740 3.95 -10.02 32.67
C MET A 740 5.06 -9.38 33.52
N GLY A 741 5.04 -9.71 34.82
CA GLY A 741 5.78 -8.97 35.85
C GLY A 741 5.25 -7.53 36.00
N GLU A 742 6.14 -6.55 35.83
CA GLU A 742 5.79 -5.13 35.92
C GLU A 742 5.07 -4.62 34.67
N HIS A 743 5.30 -5.24 33.52
CA HIS A 743 4.69 -4.86 32.25
C HIS A 743 3.20 -5.21 32.23
N SER A 744 2.36 -4.22 31.94
CA SER A 744 0.95 -4.41 31.62
C SER A 744 0.79 -4.42 30.10
N MET A 745 0.19 -5.47 29.57
CA MET A 745 -0.01 -5.70 28.14
C MET A 745 -1.48 -5.96 27.83
N TYR A 746 -1.81 -5.83 26.56
CA TYR A 746 -3.07 -6.29 25.99
C TYR A 746 -2.79 -7.47 25.06
N TYR A 747 -3.61 -8.52 25.10
CA TYR A 747 -3.62 -9.59 24.10
C TYR A 747 -4.74 -9.28 23.11
N ALA A 748 -4.41 -8.98 21.85
CA ALA A 748 -5.35 -8.46 20.86
C ALA A 748 -5.78 -9.57 19.89
N SER A 749 -6.87 -10.27 20.20
CA SER A 749 -7.44 -11.27 19.27
C SER A 749 -6.43 -12.30 18.79
N GLY A 750 -5.63 -12.85 19.70
CA GLY A 750 -4.56 -13.80 19.36
C GLY A 750 -4.94 -15.27 19.56
N THR A 751 -4.25 -16.20 18.90
CA THR A 751 -4.35 -17.64 19.20
C THR A 751 -3.57 -18.03 20.48
N THR A 752 -3.64 -19.30 20.90
CA THR A 752 -2.99 -19.86 22.10
C THR A 752 -2.24 -21.15 21.77
N LEU A 753 -1.38 -21.63 22.67
CA LEU A 753 -0.74 -22.94 22.50
C LEU A 753 -1.77 -24.08 22.66
N ALA A 754 -1.78 -24.98 21.68
CA ALA A 754 -2.53 -26.24 21.67
C ALA A 754 -1.67 -27.43 22.08
N ALA A 755 -0.42 -27.49 21.59
CA ALA A 755 0.58 -28.50 21.94
C ALA A 755 1.95 -27.85 22.15
N PHE A 756 2.72 -28.35 23.13
CA PHE A 756 4.07 -27.88 23.41
C PHE A 756 4.90 -28.97 24.11
N PRO A 757 6.20 -29.18 23.79
CA PRO A 757 7.01 -30.21 24.43
C PRO A 757 7.20 -29.96 25.93
N ASN A 758 6.80 -30.93 26.76
CA ASN A 758 6.95 -30.87 28.21
C ASN A 758 8.32 -31.42 28.67
N HIS A 759 9.28 -30.53 28.89
CA HIS A 759 10.54 -30.84 29.59
C HIS A 759 11.09 -29.60 30.31
N GLU A 760 11.95 -29.81 31.31
CA GLU A 760 12.27 -28.78 32.33
C GLU A 760 12.96 -27.52 31.78
N ASP A 761 13.65 -27.61 30.65
CA ASP A 761 14.25 -26.46 29.99
C ASP A 761 13.25 -25.49 29.37
N ASN A 762 12.03 -25.95 29.06
CA ASN A 762 11.03 -25.16 28.36
C ASN A 762 10.26 -24.23 29.30
N VAL A 763 9.79 -23.11 28.74
CA VAL A 763 8.96 -22.14 29.44
C VAL A 763 7.62 -22.01 28.75
N ILE A 764 6.53 -22.20 29.50
CA ILE A 764 5.18 -21.78 29.07
C ILE A 764 4.75 -20.64 29.99
N ILE A 765 4.24 -19.56 29.42
CA ILE A 765 3.62 -18.45 30.17
C ILE A 765 2.15 -18.36 29.81
N SER A 766 1.31 -18.18 30.82
CA SER A 766 -0.15 -18.15 30.67
C SER A 766 -0.78 -16.89 31.25
N ALA A 767 -1.84 -16.41 30.60
CA ALA A 767 -2.62 -15.24 30.97
C ALA A 767 -4.10 -15.58 31.19
N TYR A 768 -4.80 -14.80 32.02
CA TYR A 768 -6.24 -14.90 32.21
C TYR A 768 -6.96 -14.05 31.15
N LEU A 769 -7.44 -14.69 30.08
CA LEU A 769 -8.01 -14.05 28.89
C LEU A 769 -9.46 -14.46 28.63
N ASN A 770 -10.20 -13.61 27.93
CA ASN A 770 -11.52 -13.91 27.39
C ASN A 770 -11.39 -14.84 26.16
N ASP A 771 -12.44 -15.61 25.88
CA ASP A 771 -12.63 -16.30 24.59
C ASP A 771 -13.47 -15.39 23.68
N GLN A 772 -12.77 -14.55 22.92
CA GLN A 772 -13.38 -13.59 22.00
C GLN A 772 -14.05 -14.30 20.82
N GLY A 773 -13.53 -15.48 20.42
CA GLY A 773 -14.14 -16.31 19.39
C GLY A 773 -15.55 -16.74 19.80
N SER A 774 -15.72 -17.26 21.01
CA SER A 774 -17.04 -17.58 21.57
C SER A 774 -17.94 -16.35 21.73
N GLU A 775 -17.40 -15.18 22.09
CA GLU A 775 -18.17 -13.92 22.17
C GLU A 775 -18.71 -13.48 20.78
N ILE A 776 -17.91 -13.62 19.71
CA ILE A 776 -18.31 -13.34 18.32
C ILE A 776 -19.33 -14.36 17.80
N ILE A 777 -19.19 -15.64 18.19
CA ILE A 777 -20.08 -16.71 17.73
C ILE A 777 -21.45 -16.69 18.44
N ASN A 778 -21.51 -16.32 19.73
CA ASN A 778 -22.69 -16.48 20.59
C ASN A 778 -23.34 -15.14 21.00
N ILE A 779 -23.50 -14.20 20.06
CA ILE A 779 -23.96 -12.80 20.27
C ILE A 779 -25.20 -12.67 21.18
N GLU A 780 -26.15 -13.61 21.12
CA GLU A 780 -27.39 -13.58 21.92
C GLU A 780 -27.16 -13.83 23.43
N LYS A 781 -26.03 -14.46 23.80
CA LYS A 781 -25.70 -14.73 25.21
C LYS A 781 -24.72 -13.70 25.75
N LYS A 782 -25.26 -12.64 26.37
CA LYS A 782 -24.53 -11.80 27.36
C LYS A 782 -24.25 -12.58 28.66
N SER A 783 -23.55 -13.71 28.54
CA SER A 783 -22.86 -14.33 29.66
C SER A 783 -21.71 -13.42 30.09
N GLY A 784 -21.45 -13.32 31.39
CA GLY A 784 -20.23 -12.66 31.86
C GLY A 784 -19.00 -13.39 31.31
N SER A 785 -18.02 -12.64 30.81
CA SER A 785 -16.82 -13.21 30.18
C SER A 785 -15.90 -13.82 31.24
N THR A 786 -16.11 -15.11 31.56
CA THR A 786 -15.26 -15.85 32.49
C THR A 786 -13.87 -16.05 31.90
N LYS A 787 -12.92 -15.21 32.34
CA LYS A 787 -11.50 -15.30 31.95
C LYS A 787 -10.93 -16.67 32.30
N THR A 788 -10.32 -17.33 31.32
CA THR A 788 -9.67 -18.64 31.44
C THR A 788 -8.16 -18.51 31.35
N LEU A 789 -7.41 -19.42 32.01
CA LEU A 789 -5.94 -19.38 32.03
C LEU A 789 -5.36 -20.05 30.78
N GLN A 790 -5.04 -19.24 29.77
CA GLN A 790 -4.56 -19.71 28.48
C GLN A 790 -3.04 -19.61 28.34
N PRO A 791 -2.33 -20.64 27.83
CA PRO A 791 -0.91 -20.57 27.51
C PRO A 791 -0.70 -19.76 26.23
N ILE A 792 -0.03 -18.61 26.36
CA ILE A 792 0.10 -17.60 25.28
C ILE A 792 1.51 -17.45 24.73
N ILE A 793 2.53 -17.89 25.49
CA ILE A 793 3.93 -17.86 25.07
C ILE A 793 4.59 -19.19 25.36
N GLY A 794 5.36 -19.68 24.39
CA GLY A 794 6.23 -20.85 24.52
C GLY A 794 7.67 -20.52 24.17
N LEU A 795 8.61 -20.82 25.08
CA LEU A 795 10.04 -20.83 24.82
C LEU A 795 10.52 -22.29 24.80
N PHE A 796 10.93 -22.75 23.62
CA PHE A 796 11.38 -24.12 23.37
C PHE A 796 12.90 -24.17 23.25
N GLN A 797 13.52 -25.06 24.02
CA GLN A 797 14.95 -25.37 23.96
C GLN A 797 15.11 -26.76 23.34
N MET A 798 15.66 -26.82 22.13
CA MET A 798 15.91 -28.09 21.46
C MET A 798 16.89 -28.97 22.24
N ARG A 799 16.65 -30.27 22.26
CA ARG A 799 17.59 -31.32 22.68
C ARG A 799 17.71 -32.39 21.57
N PRO A 800 18.77 -33.21 21.53
CA PRO A 800 18.94 -34.22 20.47
C PRO A 800 17.78 -35.23 20.34
N ALA A 801 17.09 -35.54 21.44
CA ALA A 801 15.95 -36.46 21.46
C ALA A 801 14.66 -35.86 20.86
N ASP A 802 14.58 -34.55 20.65
CA ASP A 802 13.37 -33.88 20.15
C ASP A 802 13.27 -33.88 18.60
N LYS A 803 14.25 -34.48 17.88
CA LYS A 803 14.30 -34.53 16.41
C LYS A 803 13.28 -35.52 15.85
N LYS A 804 12.01 -35.10 15.75
CA LYS A 804 10.90 -35.90 15.20
C LYS A 804 11.01 -36.07 13.69
N VAL A 805 10.57 -37.23 13.19
CA VAL A 805 10.31 -37.43 11.75
C VAL A 805 9.08 -36.61 11.36
N ILE A 806 9.22 -35.74 10.36
CA ILE A 806 8.13 -34.93 9.83
C ILE A 806 7.27 -35.81 8.91
N VAL A 807 5.95 -35.79 9.11
CA VAL A 807 4.98 -36.44 8.22
C VAL A 807 4.11 -35.35 7.60
N LEU A 808 4.22 -35.15 6.30
CA LEU A 808 3.55 -34.07 5.58
C LEU A 808 2.26 -34.57 4.90
N PRO A 809 1.14 -33.84 5.00
CA PRO A 809 -0.13 -34.25 4.41
C PRO A 809 -0.08 -34.10 2.89
N LYS A 810 -0.43 -35.18 2.15
CA LYS A 810 -0.46 -35.17 0.67
C LYS A 810 -1.58 -34.31 0.07
N VAL A 811 -2.53 -33.90 0.90
CA VAL A 811 -3.74 -33.13 0.58
C VAL A 811 -4.08 -32.35 1.85
N PHE A 812 -4.41 -31.06 1.74
CA PHE A 812 -4.74 -30.22 2.90
C PHE A 812 -5.97 -30.71 3.69
N GLU A 813 -5.91 -30.67 5.02
CA GLU A 813 -7.08 -30.89 5.88
C GLU A 813 -8.01 -29.68 5.91
N THR A 814 -9.28 -29.90 5.54
CA THR A 814 -10.30 -28.86 5.43
C THR A 814 -11.48 -29.05 6.39
N ASP A 815 -12.06 -27.94 6.84
CA ASP A 815 -13.35 -27.89 7.52
C ASP A 815 -14.50 -28.00 6.50
N ASN A 816 -14.87 -29.23 6.17
CA ASN A 816 -15.92 -29.56 5.19
C ASN A 816 -17.33 -29.38 5.78
N PHE A 817 -17.70 -28.13 6.09
CA PHE A 817 -19.00 -27.78 6.64
C PHE A 817 -20.12 -27.81 5.58
N ASP A 818 -21.24 -28.44 5.91
CA ASP A 818 -22.37 -28.64 5.02
C ASP A 818 -23.38 -27.48 5.14
N TYR A 819 -23.30 -26.54 4.19
CA TYR A 819 -24.16 -25.35 4.10
C TYR A 819 -25.67 -25.65 4.12
N SER A 820 -26.11 -26.87 3.78
CA SER A 820 -27.53 -27.24 3.81
C SER A 820 -28.14 -27.22 5.22
N LYS A 821 -27.33 -27.26 6.28
CA LYS A 821 -27.81 -27.39 7.67
C LYS A 821 -28.11 -26.07 8.37
N GLU A 822 -27.43 -24.96 8.05
CA GLU A 822 -27.75 -23.66 8.67
C GLU A 822 -28.97 -22.98 8.03
N GLN A 823 -29.24 -23.19 6.73
CA GLN A 823 -30.42 -22.64 6.06
C GLN A 823 -31.76 -23.11 6.67
N LEU A 824 -31.77 -24.24 7.38
CA LEU A 824 -32.93 -24.72 8.12
C LEU A 824 -33.24 -23.87 9.36
N ASN A 825 -32.25 -23.25 10.00
CA ASN A 825 -32.46 -22.41 11.19
C ASN A 825 -32.74 -20.94 10.85
N SER A 826 -32.32 -20.44 9.68
CA SER A 826 -32.75 -19.13 9.18
C SER A 826 -34.19 -19.11 8.61
N SER A 827 -34.88 -20.25 8.58
CA SER A 827 -36.17 -20.44 7.88
C SER A 827 -37.40 -19.81 8.56
N LYS A 828 -37.22 -18.85 9.49
CA LYS A 828 -38.30 -18.11 10.17
C LYS A 828 -38.50 -16.66 9.69
N SER A 829 -38.03 -16.34 8.48
CA SER A 829 -38.54 -15.21 7.69
C SER A 829 -38.83 -15.68 6.26
N ASN A 830 -40.09 -15.59 5.83
CA ASN A 830 -40.51 -16.06 4.51
C ASN A 830 -40.02 -15.14 3.39
N GLU A 831 -39.11 -15.64 2.55
CA GLU A 831 -39.25 -15.51 1.10
C GLU A 831 -38.53 -16.66 0.39
N LYS A 832 -39.05 -17.10 -0.76
CA LYS A 832 -38.63 -18.35 -1.42
C LYS A 832 -37.86 -18.07 -2.69
N ASN A 833 -36.73 -18.76 -2.89
CA ASN A 833 -36.34 -19.21 -4.22
C ASN A 833 -35.60 -20.57 -4.15
N PRO A 834 -35.79 -21.50 -5.11
CA PRO A 834 -35.42 -22.91 -4.94
C PRO A 834 -34.16 -23.35 -5.73
N ILE A 835 -33.90 -24.66 -5.66
CA ILE A 835 -32.94 -25.46 -6.45
C ILE A 835 -31.51 -25.47 -5.89
N LEU A 836 -31.35 -26.31 -4.85
CA LEU A 836 -30.08 -26.95 -4.52
C LEU A 836 -30.36 -28.45 -4.32
N ASN A 837 -30.07 -29.27 -5.34
CA ASN A 837 -29.67 -30.71 -5.21
C ASN A 837 -29.69 -31.47 -6.55
N LYS A 838 -28.50 -31.80 -7.07
CA LYS A 838 -28.14 -33.15 -7.54
C LYS A 838 -26.65 -33.25 -7.89
N ARG A 839 -25.84 -33.71 -6.92
CA ARG A 839 -24.55 -34.37 -7.20
C ARG A 839 -24.83 -35.85 -7.48
N MET A 840 -24.29 -36.41 -8.56
CA MET A 840 -23.46 -37.64 -8.54
C MET A 840 -23.17 -38.20 -9.94
N LEU A 841 -21.93 -38.68 -10.10
CA LEU A 841 -21.46 -39.70 -11.04
C LEU A 841 -21.76 -39.55 -12.54
N LEU A 842 -20.68 -39.38 -13.32
CA LEU A 842 -20.17 -40.50 -14.12
C LEU A 842 -18.65 -40.37 -14.32
N GLN A 843 -17.92 -41.45 -14.07
CA GLN A 843 -16.50 -41.57 -14.40
C GLN A 843 -16.36 -42.03 -15.85
N HIS A 844 -15.34 -41.58 -16.57
CA HIS A 844 -14.75 -42.33 -17.70
C HIS A 844 -13.22 -42.30 -17.60
N ARG A 845 -12.59 -43.46 -17.87
CA ARG A 845 -11.13 -43.67 -17.84
C ARG A 845 -10.57 -43.65 -19.26
N SER A 846 -9.30 -43.27 -19.42
CA SER A 846 -8.26 -43.96 -20.22
C SER A 846 -7.05 -43.05 -20.47
N PRO A 847 -5.85 -43.58 -20.78
CA PRO A 847 -5.19 -44.72 -20.14
C PRO A 847 -3.76 -44.37 -19.69
N VAL A 848 -3.02 -45.36 -19.17
CA VAL A 848 -1.65 -45.19 -18.66
C VAL A 848 -0.61 -45.04 -19.79
N HIS A 849 0.38 -44.15 -19.58
CA HIS A 849 1.71 -44.30 -20.15
C HIS A 849 2.76 -44.30 -19.03
N ASN A 850 3.87 -44.99 -19.28
CA ASN A 850 4.77 -45.51 -18.26
C ASN A 850 6.24 -45.26 -18.66
N SER A 851 7.16 -45.34 -17.69
CA SER A 851 8.63 -45.14 -17.85
C SER A 851 9.08 -43.68 -18.17
N VAL A 852 10.30 -43.23 -17.84
CA VAL A 852 11.50 -43.92 -17.31
C VAL A 852 12.01 -43.18 -16.05
N MET A 853 12.56 -43.91 -15.06
CA MET A 853 13.32 -43.32 -13.94
C MET A 853 14.72 -42.89 -14.39
N LEU A 854 15.14 -41.68 -14.03
CA LEU A 854 16.55 -41.24 -14.13
C LEU A 854 17.13 -41.06 -12.73
N GLU A 855 17.95 -42.02 -12.30
CA GLU A 855 18.80 -41.86 -11.14
C GLU A 855 19.90 -40.83 -11.44
N LEU A 856 20.15 -39.92 -10.50
CA LEU A 856 21.28 -38.99 -10.56
C LEU A 856 22.07 -39.08 -9.25
N ASN A 857 23.38 -39.29 -9.42
CA ASN A 857 24.27 -39.78 -8.36
C ASN A 857 24.42 -38.81 -7.18
N LYS A 858 24.40 -39.37 -5.97
CA LYS A 858 24.94 -38.72 -4.77
C LYS A 858 26.45 -38.92 -4.72
N GLU A 859 27.25 -37.86 -4.85
CA GLU A 859 28.63 -37.83 -4.36
C GLU A 859 29.01 -36.42 -3.87
N LYS A 860 29.52 -36.37 -2.63
CA LYS A 860 30.51 -35.43 -2.08
C LYS A 860 30.38 -33.93 -2.39
N MET A 861 29.95 -33.17 -1.38
CA MET A 861 30.67 -31.94 -1.01
C MET A 861 31.13 -32.07 0.44
N LEU A 862 32.44 -32.17 0.65
CA LEU A 862 33.05 -32.25 1.98
C LEU A 862 33.67 -30.89 2.30
N VAL A 863 33.14 -30.17 3.29
CA VAL A 863 33.68 -28.87 3.71
C VAL A 863 34.08 -28.93 5.18
N ILE A 864 35.34 -28.60 5.40
CA ILE A 864 36.08 -28.41 6.66
C ILE A 864 35.17 -28.07 7.86
N VAL A 865 35.06 -29.02 8.80
CA VAL A 865 34.44 -28.77 10.10
C VAL A 865 35.45 -28.00 10.97
N GLY A 866 35.16 -26.73 11.23
CA GLY A 866 35.83 -25.98 12.30
C GLY A 866 35.42 -26.50 13.68
N ASP A 867 36.35 -26.46 14.64
CA ASP A 867 36.18 -27.02 15.98
C ASP A 867 34.93 -26.49 16.72
N ARG A 868 33.95 -27.38 16.95
CA ARG A 868 32.70 -27.09 17.68
C ARG A 868 32.83 -27.53 19.15
N SER A 869 33.63 -26.81 19.94
CA SER A 869 33.84 -27.09 21.37
C SER A 869 32.79 -26.49 22.32
N LYS A 870 31.61 -26.07 21.81
CA LYS A 870 30.41 -25.73 22.61
C LYS A 870 29.11 -26.20 21.92
N ASN A 871 28.24 -26.87 22.66
CA ASN A 871 26.91 -27.31 22.21
C ASN A 871 25.90 -26.17 22.27
N GLU A 872 25.93 -25.26 21.28
CA GLU A 872 24.85 -24.28 21.07
C GLU A 872 23.66 -24.99 20.40
N LEU A 873 22.56 -25.17 21.14
CA LEU A 873 21.34 -25.85 20.69
C LEU A 873 20.28 -24.83 20.25
N GLY A 874 19.65 -25.05 19.09
CA GLY A 874 18.62 -24.18 18.51
C GLY A 874 17.39 -23.96 19.41
N ARG A 875 16.65 -22.87 19.15
CA ARG A 875 15.57 -22.39 20.03
C ARG A 875 14.44 -21.71 19.27
N LEU A 876 13.23 -21.95 19.72
CA LEU A 876 12.02 -21.28 19.24
C LEU A 876 11.44 -20.42 20.38
N ALA A 877 11.01 -19.20 20.06
CA ALA A 877 10.15 -18.38 20.91
C ALA A 877 8.87 -18.04 20.14
N ILE A 878 7.70 -18.35 20.71
CA ILE A 878 6.42 -18.32 20.01
C ILE A 878 5.39 -17.57 20.84
N MET A 879 4.67 -16.64 20.21
CA MET A 879 3.51 -15.93 20.75
C MET A 879 2.40 -15.86 19.69
N GLY A 880 1.15 -15.99 20.11
CA GLY A 880 -0.02 -16.03 19.22
C GLY A 880 -0.74 -14.69 19.03
N ASP A 881 -0.07 -13.55 19.26
CA ASP A 881 -0.57 -12.20 18.96
C ASP A 881 0.61 -11.33 18.46
N SER A 882 0.54 -10.77 17.24
CA SER A 882 1.59 -9.89 16.68
C SER A 882 1.31 -8.39 16.88
N ASN A 883 0.06 -7.99 17.12
CA ASN A 883 -0.37 -6.59 17.30
C ASN A 883 0.50 -5.82 18.28
N CYS A 884 1.07 -6.46 19.30
CA CYS A 884 1.89 -5.79 20.30
C CYS A 884 3.27 -5.34 19.79
N ILE A 885 3.75 -5.81 18.63
CA ILE A 885 4.95 -5.28 17.94
C ILE A 885 4.63 -4.37 16.74
N ASP A 886 3.36 -4.24 16.35
CA ASP A 886 2.90 -3.34 15.29
C ASP A 886 2.76 -1.87 15.76
N SER A 887 2.99 -0.92 14.83
CA SER A 887 2.83 0.52 15.03
C SER A 887 1.38 1.02 14.88
N ILE A 888 0.41 0.20 14.43
CA ILE A 888 -1.03 0.58 14.46
C ILE A 888 -1.54 0.62 15.90
N ASN A 889 -1.01 -0.26 16.76
CA ASN A 889 -1.59 -0.58 18.05
C ASN A 889 -1.68 0.64 18.98
N THR A 890 -2.90 0.93 19.46
CA THR A 890 -3.18 2.02 20.39
C THR A 890 -2.87 1.68 21.85
N GLU A 891 -2.64 0.40 22.16
CA GLU A 891 -2.22 -0.10 23.46
C GLU A 891 -0.69 -0.04 23.63
N LYS A 892 -0.18 -0.56 24.76
CA LYS A 892 1.26 -0.57 25.03
C LYS A 892 1.99 -1.65 24.24
N SER A 893 2.97 -1.25 23.43
CA SER A 893 3.80 -2.17 22.65
C SER A 893 4.67 -3.08 23.53
N CYS A 894 4.98 -4.26 22.99
CA CYS A 894 5.71 -5.35 23.64
C CYS A 894 7.14 -5.51 23.10
N LEU A 895 7.73 -4.45 22.55
CA LEU A 895 9.08 -4.48 21.98
C LEU A 895 10.16 -4.97 22.97
N TRP A 896 9.92 -4.77 24.28
CA TRP A 896 10.73 -5.32 25.37
C TRP A 896 10.69 -6.86 25.43
N LEU A 897 9.57 -7.49 25.06
CA LEU A 897 9.38 -8.94 24.99
C LEU A 897 10.06 -9.52 23.74
N LEU A 898 10.01 -8.80 22.61
CA LEU A 898 10.79 -9.14 21.42
C LEU A 898 12.30 -9.14 21.72
N ASN A 899 12.81 -8.17 22.50
CA ASN A 899 14.19 -8.22 22.97
C ASN A 899 14.46 -9.47 23.84
N ALA A 900 13.56 -9.82 24.77
CA ALA A 900 13.70 -11.04 25.58
C ALA A 900 13.64 -12.33 24.74
N PHE A 901 12.87 -12.35 23.64
CA PHE A 901 12.85 -13.47 22.68
C PHE A 901 14.16 -13.56 21.88
N LEU A 902 14.77 -12.43 21.49
CA LEU A 902 16.08 -12.39 20.83
C LEU A 902 17.20 -12.83 21.80
N GLU A 903 17.21 -12.33 23.04
CA GLU A 903 18.13 -12.76 24.09
C GLU A 903 18.02 -14.26 24.41
N TYR A 904 16.79 -14.78 24.46
CA TYR A 904 16.55 -16.21 24.66
C TYR A 904 17.06 -17.03 23.48
N THR A 905 16.54 -16.77 22.27
CA THR A 905 16.80 -17.60 21.08
C THR A 905 18.28 -17.57 20.71
N ILE A 906 18.87 -16.37 20.60
CA ILE A 906 20.25 -16.16 20.15
C ILE A 906 21.25 -16.43 21.28
N ASN A 907 21.10 -15.79 22.44
CA ASN A 907 22.13 -15.76 23.48
C ASN A 907 21.96 -16.82 24.58
N SER A 908 20.97 -17.70 24.48
CA SER A 908 20.57 -18.65 25.54
C SER A 908 19.99 -18.02 26.82
N HIS A 909 19.77 -16.70 26.84
CA HIS A 909 19.42 -16.00 28.08
C HIS A 909 17.92 -16.10 28.39
N LYS A 910 17.55 -17.00 29.30
CA LYS A 910 16.21 -17.08 29.88
C LYS A 910 16.04 -15.95 30.91
N ALA A 911 15.43 -14.83 30.52
CA ALA A 911 15.22 -13.68 31.40
C ALA A 911 14.48 -14.07 32.70
N LEU A 912 14.96 -13.58 33.85
CA LEU A 912 14.47 -13.94 35.19
C LEU A 912 12.96 -13.66 35.41
N SER A 913 12.40 -12.65 34.73
CA SER A 913 10.96 -12.36 34.71
C SER A 913 10.16 -13.48 34.06
N LEU A 914 10.61 -13.98 32.90
CA LEU A 914 9.97 -15.07 32.17
C LEU A 914 10.13 -16.43 32.90
N GLN A 915 11.30 -16.68 33.50
CA GLN A 915 11.52 -17.86 34.34
C GLN A 915 10.55 -17.94 35.52
N LYS A 916 10.32 -16.82 36.23
CA LYS A 916 9.37 -16.75 37.37
C LYS A 916 7.91 -16.97 36.96
N LEU A 917 7.58 -16.84 35.67
CA LEU A 917 6.25 -17.04 35.12
C LEU A 917 6.10 -18.43 34.47
N ASN A 918 7.11 -19.29 34.54
CA ASN A 918 7.07 -20.62 33.93
C ASN A 918 6.02 -21.53 34.58
N ARG A 919 5.03 -21.93 33.77
CA ARG A 919 3.95 -22.85 34.14
C ARG A 919 4.04 -24.21 33.45
N ILE A 920 5.17 -24.59 32.84
CA ILE A 920 5.36 -25.85 32.10
C ILE A 920 4.78 -27.08 32.86
N LYS A 921 5.02 -27.17 34.17
CA LYS A 921 4.52 -28.28 35.03
C LYS A 921 2.99 -28.31 35.23
N GLN A 922 2.28 -27.20 34.96
CA GLN A 922 0.80 -27.12 34.98
C GLN A 922 0.18 -27.57 33.65
N TYR A 923 0.98 -27.65 32.58
CA TYR A 923 0.55 -28.01 31.22
C TYR A 923 1.24 -29.30 30.74
N ALA A 924 1.46 -30.24 31.68
CA ALA A 924 2.19 -31.47 31.42
C ALA A 924 1.56 -32.38 30.34
N THR A 925 0.26 -32.18 30.07
CA THR A 925 -0.54 -32.83 29.02
C THR A 925 -1.26 -31.77 28.18
N LEU A 926 -0.50 -30.92 27.48
CA LEU A 926 -1.03 -30.08 26.38
C LEU A 926 -1.26 -30.95 25.13
N GLU A 927 -2.32 -31.76 25.19
CA GLU A 927 -2.86 -32.53 24.07
C GLU A 927 -4.39 -32.41 24.08
N ASN A 928 -5.03 -32.43 22.91
CA ASN A 928 -6.48 -32.25 22.73
C ASN A 928 -7.06 -30.87 23.11
N LYS A 929 -6.42 -29.79 22.65
CA LYS A 929 -7.17 -28.60 22.20
C LYS A 929 -7.46 -28.75 20.70
N PHE A 930 -8.54 -28.15 20.20
CA PHE A 930 -8.88 -28.22 18.78
C PHE A 930 -7.77 -27.58 17.91
N HIS A 931 -7.37 -28.29 16.87
CA HIS A 931 -6.41 -27.79 15.88
C HIS A 931 -7.17 -27.11 14.73
N PRO A 932 -6.75 -25.91 14.30
CA PRO A 932 -7.43 -25.20 13.22
C PRO A 932 -7.27 -25.96 11.89
N ARG A 933 -8.36 -26.04 11.13
CA ARG A 933 -8.42 -26.64 9.78
C ARG A 933 -8.63 -25.56 8.72
N ARG A 934 -8.19 -25.82 7.49
CA ARG A 934 -8.33 -24.85 6.39
C ARG A 934 -9.79 -24.69 5.99
N LEU A 935 -10.23 -23.47 5.69
CA LEU A 935 -11.59 -23.22 5.23
C LEU A 935 -11.77 -23.79 3.82
N ALA A 936 -12.66 -24.78 3.66
CA ALA A 936 -12.87 -25.51 2.39
C ALA A 936 -13.34 -24.64 1.21
N THR A 937 -13.76 -23.40 1.46
CA THR A 937 -14.26 -22.41 0.49
C THR A 937 -13.33 -21.20 0.32
N SER A 938 -12.12 -21.23 0.88
CA SER A 938 -11.11 -20.16 0.73
C SER A 938 -10.67 -19.98 -0.73
N ASN A 939 -10.38 -18.74 -1.11
CA ASN A 939 -9.83 -18.38 -2.42
C ASN A 939 -8.31 -18.19 -2.40
N LEU A 940 -7.61 -18.53 -1.31
CA LEU A 940 -6.17 -18.36 -1.12
C LEU A 940 -5.35 -18.83 -2.33
N PHE A 941 -5.76 -19.92 -2.99
CA PHE A 941 -5.16 -20.45 -4.23
C PHE A 941 -5.02 -19.44 -5.39
N LYS A 942 -5.84 -18.38 -5.43
CA LYS A 942 -5.79 -17.32 -6.45
C LYS A 942 -4.62 -16.35 -6.25
N PHE A 943 -4.09 -16.30 -5.03
CA PHE A 943 -3.17 -15.26 -4.56
C PHE A 943 -1.85 -15.83 -4.03
N SER A 944 -1.93 -17.07 -3.53
CA SER A 944 -0.83 -17.83 -2.97
C SER A 944 0.30 -18.08 -3.99
N LYS A 945 1.54 -18.07 -3.49
CA LYS A 945 2.76 -18.54 -4.16
C LYS A 945 2.86 -20.07 -4.12
N VAL A 946 2.26 -20.71 -3.12
CA VAL A 946 2.49 -22.13 -2.78
C VAL A 946 1.31 -23.06 -3.12
N VAL A 947 0.05 -22.63 -3.06
CA VAL A 947 -1.13 -23.49 -3.36
C VAL A 947 -1.37 -23.63 -4.86
N ASP A 948 -1.59 -24.84 -5.38
CA ASP A 948 -1.84 -25.05 -6.81
C ASP A 948 -3.17 -24.42 -7.27
N PHE A 949 -3.15 -23.77 -8.43
CA PHE A 949 -4.30 -23.05 -8.97
C PHE A 949 -5.39 -23.98 -9.54
N ASN A 950 -5.02 -25.19 -9.96
CA ASN A 950 -5.90 -26.19 -10.54
C ASN A 950 -6.38 -27.21 -9.50
N ASP A 951 -5.56 -27.50 -8.48
CA ASP A 951 -5.88 -28.40 -7.37
C ASP A 951 -5.62 -27.69 -6.02
N GLN A 952 -6.64 -26.96 -5.57
CA GLN A 952 -6.64 -26.07 -4.40
C GLN A 952 -6.26 -26.77 -3.07
N LEU A 953 -6.25 -28.11 -3.06
CA LEU A 953 -5.93 -28.91 -1.88
C LEU A 953 -4.46 -29.37 -1.86
N LYS A 954 -3.60 -28.86 -2.75
CA LYS A 954 -2.20 -29.24 -2.89
C LYS A 954 -1.26 -28.04 -2.98
N LYS A 955 0.00 -28.30 -2.61
CA LYS A 955 1.13 -27.40 -2.84
C LYS A 955 1.68 -27.58 -4.26
N ARG A 956 2.21 -26.51 -4.85
CA ARG A 956 3.01 -26.50 -6.08
C ARG A 956 4.39 -27.12 -5.82
N SER A 957 5.15 -27.38 -6.86
CA SER A 957 6.59 -27.59 -6.75
C SER A 957 7.28 -26.33 -6.21
N LEU A 958 8.25 -26.49 -5.31
CA LEU A 958 9.10 -25.42 -4.78
C LEU A 958 9.60 -24.46 -5.89
N GLU A 959 9.43 -23.16 -5.67
CA GLU A 959 10.00 -22.14 -6.56
C GLU A 959 11.54 -22.14 -6.50
N LYS A 960 12.19 -21.98 -7.66
CA LYS A 960 13.65 -21.87 -7.71
C LYS A 960 14.10 -20.53 -7.14
N CYS A 961 15.03 -20.57 -6.18
CA CYS A 961 15.77 -19.40 -5.71
C CYS A 961 16.33 -18.59 -6.88
N HIS A 962 16.30 -17.26 -6.77
CA HIS A 962 16.68 -16.38 -7.86
C HIS A 962 18.19 -16.49 -8.13
N GLU A 963 18.56 -16.97 -9.32
CA GLU A 963 19.94 -16.86 -9.80
C GLU A 963 20.33 -15.38 -9.88
N ILE A 964 21.25 -14.93 -9.03
CA ILE A 964 21.72 -13.55 -9.01
C ILE A 964 22.62 -13.33 -10.24
N ARG A 965 22.01 -12.78 -11.30
CA ARG A 965 22.70 -12.46 -12.56
C ARG A 965 23.12 -11.00 -12.54
N PHE A 966 24.34 -10.76 -12.06
CA PHE A 966 24.92 -9.42 -11.99
C PHE A 966 25.03 -8.76 -13.37
N SER A 967 24.72 -7.47 -13.44
CA SER A 967 24.87 -6.68 -14.65
C SER A 967 26.34 -6.53 -15.02
N LYS A 968 26.63 -6.52 -16.33
CA LYS A 968 28.00 -6.41 -16.85
C LYS A 968 28.69 -5.17 -16.27
N SER A 969 29.80 -5.43 -15.57
CA SER A 969 30.58 -4.40 -14.87
C SER A 969 31.68 -3.84 -15.76
N LEU A 970 31.82 -2.51 -15.78
CA LEU A 970 32.84 -1.77 -16.53
C LEU A 970 33.49 -0.71 -15.62
N PRO A 971 34.63 -1.03 -14.98
CA PRO A 971 35.29 -0.11 -14.05
C PRO A 971 35.80 1.18 -14.73
N LEU A 972 35.65 2.32 -14.06
CA LEU A 972 36.11 3.65 -14.51
C LEU A 972 36.73 4.46 -13.36
N ASN A 973 37.44 5.54 -13.70
CA ASN A 973 37.87 6.53 -12.71
C ASN A 973 36.83 7.66 -12.57
N SER A 974 36.49 8.06 -11.35
CA SER A 974 35.45 9.07 -11.12
C SER A 974 35.77 10.43 -11.76
N THR A 975 37.06 10.76 -11.96
CA THR A 975 37.53 11.97 -12.64
C THR A 975 37.08 12.06 -14.11
N GLU A 976 36.88 10.93 -14.78
CA GLU A 976 36.42 10.87 -16.17
C GLU A 976 34.93 11.29 -16.28
N THR A 977 34.17 11.18 -15.18
CA THR A 977 32.73 11.50 -15.15
C THR A 977 32.42 12.98 -14.89
N VAL A 978 33.42 13.83 -14.59
CA VAL A 978 33.22 15.22 -14.11
C VAL A 978 32.59 16.16 -15.16
N LYS A 979 32.47 15.72 -16.43
CA LYS A 979 31.69 16.42 -17.47
C LYS A 979 30.17 16.17 -17.40
N ILE A 980 29.72 15.12 -16.71
CA ILE A 980 28.32 14.63 -16.78
C ILE A 980 27.41 15.30 -15.73
N SER A 981 27.94 15.70 -14.58
CA SER A 981 27.15 16.19 -13.42
C SER A 981 26.86 17.70 -13.40
N LYS A 982 27.37 18.49 -14.35
CA LYS A 982 27.33 19.97 -14.30
C LYS A 982 26.05 20.65 -14.83
N SER A 983 24.99 19.89 -15.11
CA SER A 983 23.72 20.41 -15.66
C SER A 983 22.76 21.01 -14.61
N LEU A 984 23.04 20.88 -13.31
CA LEU A 984 22.17 21.33 -12.20
C LEU A 984 22.64 22.62 -11.51
N ASN A 985 23.13 23.61 -12.27
CA ASN A 985 23.40 24.95 -11.77
C ASN A 985 22.24 25.91 -12.07
N ILE A 986 21.48 26.27 -11.03
CA ILE A 986 20.36 27.22 -11.12
C ILE A 986 20.88 28.67 -11.05
N PRO A 987 20.49 29.57 -11.97
CA PRO A 987 20.92 30.97 -11.93
C PRO A 987 20.32 31.74 -10.75
N GLY A 988 21.04 32.76 -10.28
CA GLY A 988 20.69 33.53 -9.09
C GLY A 988 19.33 34.26 -9.16
N ARG A 989 18.75 34.51 -7.98
CA ARG A 989 17.38 35.00 -7.70
C ARG A 989 16.94 36.28 -8.43
N TYR A 990 17.86 37.01 -9.06
CA TYR A 990 17.61 38.29 -9.75
C TYR A 990 17.37 38.18 -11.27
N SER A 991 17.61 37.03 -11.91
CA SER A 991 17.40 36.89 -13.37
C SER A 991 15.95 36.55 -13.77
N VAL A 992 15.22 35.85 -12.89
CA VAL A 992 13.98 35.12 -13.25
C VAL A 992 12.87 36.04 -13.79
N MET A 993 12.57 37.16 -13.12
CA MET A 993 11.53 38.09 -13.61
C MET A 993 11.88 38.76 -14.94
N LYS A 994 13.17 38.91 -15.27
CA LYS A 994 13.59 39.54 -16.52
C LYS A 994 13.38 38.59 -17.71
N ILE A 995 13.71 37.30 -17.52
CA ILE A 995 13.43 36.22 -18.47
C ILE A 995 11.92 36.06 -18.67
N ILE A 996 11.14 35.96 -17.58
CA ILE A 996 9.67 35.82 -17.65
C ILE A 996 9.05 36.98 -18.45
N LYS A 997 9.44 38.24 -18.19
CA LYS A 997 8.95 39.39 -18.97
C LYS A 997 9.31 39.30 -20.46
N SER A 998 10.59 39.07 -20.80
CA SER A 998 11.02 39.01 -22.20
C SER A 998 10.35 37.88 -22.99
N THR A 999 10.07 36.75 -22.35
CA THR A 999 9.44 35.60 -23.01
C THR A 999 7.93 35.77 -23.15
N ILE A 1000 7.25 36.37 -22.17
CA ILE A 1000 5.78 36.57 -22.22
C ILE A 1000 5.39 37.75 -23.12
N GLN A 1001 6.17 38.84 -23.19
CA GLN A 1001 5.86 39.95 -24.10
C GLN A 1001 5.86 39.50 -25.57
N ASN A 1002 6.84 38.71 -25.99
CA ASN A 1002 6.92 38.12 -27.33
C ASN A 1002 5.79 37.12 -27.66
N VAL A 1003 4.92 36.77 -26.70
CA VAL A 1003 3.77 35.86 -26.88
C VAL A 1003 2.43 36.62 -26.96
N ASN A 1004 2.41 37.94 -26.71
CA ASN A 1004 1.23 38.80 -26.92
C ASN A 1004 1.30 39.64 -28.21
N GLU A 1005 2.41 39.57 -28.96
CA GLU A 1005 2.63 40.28 -30.23
C GLU A 1005 2.58 39.33 -31.46
N ARG A 1006 2.01 38.14 -31.30
CA ARG A 1006 1.74 37.12 -32.34
C ARG A 1006 0.46 36.35 -32.03
#